data_AF-A0A1E1JZG7-F1
#
_entry.id   AF-A0A1E1JZG7-F1
#
_cell.length_a   1.000
_cell.length_b   1.000
_cell.length_c   1.000
_cell.angle_alpha   90.00
_cell.angle_beta   90.00
_cell.angle_gamma   90.00
#
_symmetry.space_group_name_H-M   'P 1'
#
loop_
_entity.id
_entity.type
_entity.pdbx_description
1 polymer ?
#
loop_
_entity_poly.entity_id
_entity_poly.type
_entity_poly.pdbx_seq_one_letter_code
_entity_poly.pdbx_strand_id
1 'polypeptide(L)'
;MEFRNFDEVNVENFSWQLGRNRVREHEDGRSLRIAHWRNNLTALSHDFDLYFVACGDKIHITKPRNLYQSIPLYPDLVIGLPRSIEAHSVGGYIDPIHPHDVNNMKVGKLGNREILLIVCDDGDVLAYYTRPLSMETELVISDVQPFVHENVGKSAWGLAIHQHSRLIAVGTNLREVHVFAFAINFVVESDSQEEPTGGEWPARSLSDSTSPFGTVSKLDLRSNASEELGAILERKDCRLKLPLGRSGSNIPSVDFVSDENGEACIVLATDVNGKLWSLDLAQRETLKWPEIHREPVSQLGSDDVYRPRGWGVLCIPISYFMRVQSPQEALGIKNLQFAIKLNTESSALCFQSLDISSSIATVGKNSIIHPCCDHFINRPQAPNTLRLESSPPLPPTRPELSWPDVRSYVIKLLQNFESTKCMVQQPTMIPGYQSNDWVSAMITLLSSKDWYSEAVGKWVYEIYDRVKIQWREGEGFYEAVSQLKFLLRLPPVARYHISTLDKLQQSMVGGLQMATLQNSQLSKTQLASIAKKSQAIPWLQEGQMAVIRTSDHDLELIPPNPNMLSTICRNFIQQTLPRNIQAVVERYERLNMFAVVPELSLLLVASERGRVGLFTLTRLDDDFADVGPVLMFRLDRILPFTEQERNIRHFGPLLGMAVGPLQGKDKDGGVQRKIWRLILHFEDQTILSYELSRGHGPDGLEVF
;
A
#
# COMPACT_ATOMS: atom_id res chain seq x y z
N MET A 1 -12.56 -20.77 -14.49
CA MET A 1 -11.58 -19.74 -14.04
C MET A 1 -10.19 -20.31 -14.23
N GLU A 2 -9.19 -19.45 -14.40
CA GLU A 2 -7.79 -19.90 -14.31
C GLU A 2 -7.42 -20.07 -12.84
N PHE A 3 -6.74 -21.17 -12.50
CA PHE A 3 -6.31 -21.43 -11.13
C PHE A 3 -5.04 -20.62 -10.83
N ARG A 4 -5.07 -19.79 -9.78
CA ARG A 4 -3.91 -19.11 -9.20
C ARG A 4 -3.45 -19.94 -8.01
N ASN A 5 -2.14 -20.05 -7.81
CA ASN A 5 -1.53 -21.15 -7.07
C ASN A 5 -0.71 -20.68 -5.86
N PHE A 6 -1.22 -19.66 -5.19
CA PHE A 6 -0.63 -19.03 -4.01
C PHE A 6 -1.75 -18.51 -3.12
N ASP A 7 -1.47 -18.35 -1.83
CA ASP A 7 -2.47 -17.94 -0.85
C ASP A 7 -2.79 -16.44 -1.01
N GLU A 8 -3.82 -16.18 -1.81
CA GLU A 8 -4.44 -14.87 -1.96
C GLU A 8 -5.12 -14.47 -0.63
N VAL A 9 -5.28 -13.16 -0.38
CA VAL A 9 -6.02 -12.69 0.80
C VAL A 9 -7.47 -13.20 0.79
N ASN A 10 -7.94 -13.69 1.94
CA ASN A 10 -9.32 -14.11 2.14
C ASN A 10 -10.23 -12.87 2.16
N VAL A 11 -11.42 -12.99 1.58
CA VAL A 11 -12.44 -11.94 1.59
C VAL A 11 -13.79 -12.59 1.86
N GLU A 12 -14.26 -12.47 3.09
CA GLU A 12 -15.37 -13.25 3.65
C GLU A 12 -16.40 -12.34 4.35
N ASN A 13 -17.44 -12.95 4.93
CA ASN A 13 -18.50 -12.30 5.72
C ASN A 13 -19.11 -11.02 5.10
N PHE A 14 -19.19 -11.02 3.76
CA PHE A 14 -19.70 -9.89 2.98
C PHE A 14 -21.14 -9.53 3.36
N SER A 15 -21.32 -8.29 3.84
CA SER A 15 -22.63 -7.70 4.17
C SER A 15 -22.83 -6.39 3.41
N TRP A 16 -24.09 -5.99 3.22
CA TRP A 16 -24.42 -4.75 2.50
C TRP A 16 -25.67 -4.08 3.05
N GLN A 17 -25.70 -2.75 2.93
CA GLN A 17 -26.85 -1.91 3.24
C GLN A 17 -27.11 -0.99 2.06
N LEU A 18 -28.30 -1.04 1.48
CA LEU A 18 -28.62 -0.22 0.30
C LEU A 18 -29.05 1.19 0.71
N GLY A 19 -28.41 2.20 0.13
CA GLY A 19 -28.64 3.60 0.46
C GLY A 19 -30.09 4.05 0.26
N ARG A 20 -30.75 3.55 -0.80
CA ARG A 20 -32.18 3.77 -1.08
C ARG A 20 -33.14 3.30 0.01
N ASN A 21 -32.70 2.42 0.91
CA ASN A 21 -33.49 2.02 2.08
C ASN A 21 -33.25 3.04 3.22
N ARG A 22 -31.97 3.32 3.51
CA ARG A 22 -31.53 4.29 4.54
C ARG A 22 -32.14 5.68 4.32
N VAL A 23 -32.18 6.17 3.08
CA VAL A 23 -32.77 7.50 2.74
C VAL A 23 -34.29 7.55 2.95
N ARG A 24 -35.01 6.41 2.92
CA ARG A 24 -36.47 6.36 3.13
C ARG A 24 -36.89 6.36 4.60
N GLU A 25 -35.95 6.08 5.50
CA GLU A 25 -36.17 5.96 6.94
C GLU A 25 -35.76 7.24 7.71
N HIS A 26 -35.30 8.26 6.98
CA HIS A 26 -34.93 9.57 7.52
C HIS A 26 -36.17 10.49 7.56
N GLU A 27 -36.71 10.76 8.75
CA GLU A 27 -38.03 11.41 8.91
C GLU A 27 -38.11 12.83 8.29
N ASP A 28 -36.99 13.57 8.30
CA ASP A 28 -36.87 14.91 7.69
C ASP A 28 -36.76 14.92 6.15
N GLY A 29 -36.54 13.77 5.50
CA GLY A 29 -36.35 13.65 4.05
C GLY A 29 -35.11 14.35 3.47
N ARG A 30 -34.23 14.92 4.31
CA ARG A 30 -32.99 15.59 3.89
C ARG A 30 -31.87 14.55 3.72
N SER A 31 -31.23 14.53 2.54
CA SER A 31 -30.02 13.74 2.35
C SER A 31 -28.89 14.23 3.25
N LEU A 32 -28.05 13.31 3.72
CA LEU A 32 -26.74 13.63 4.28
C LEU A 32 -25.94 14.44 3.25
N ARG A 33 -25.34 15.55 3.71
CA ARG A 33 -24.56 16.45 2.86
C ARG A 33 -23.17 15.86 2.66
N ILE A 34 -22.90 15.40 1.45
CA ILE A 34 -21.59 14.92 1.02
C ILE A 34 -20.91 15.98 0.19
N ALA A 35 -19.61 16.14 0.41
CA ALA A 35 -18.76 16.99 -0.42
C ALA A 35 -18.07 16.12 -1.49
N HIS A 36 -18.24 16.49 -2.76
CA HIS A 36 -17.58 15.79 -3.87
C HIS A 36 -16.12 16.26 -4.05
N TRP A 37 -15.34 15.55 -4.87
CA TRP A 37 -13.95 15.91 -5.26
C TRP A 37 -12.90 15.93 -4.14
N ARG A 38 -13.16 15.26 -3.02
CA ARG A 38 -12.29 15.23 -1.84
C ARG A 38 -11.20 14.15 -1.94
N ASN A 39 -10.72 13.62 -0.82
CA ASN A 39 -9.94 12.38 -0.71
C ASN A 39 -10.76 11.37 0.12
N ASN A 40 -10.18 10.71 1.13
CA ASN A 40 -10.90 9.74 1.95
C ASN A 40 -11.78 10.45 2.99
N LEU A 41 -13.10 10.24 2.92
CA LEU A 41 -14.07 10.84 3.87
C LEU A 41 -14.64 9.85 4.88
N THR A 42 -14.06 8.65 5.00
CA THR A 42 -14.41 7.68 6.05
C THR A 42 -13.17 7.07 6.71
N ALA A 43 -13.30 6.67 7.97
CA ALA A 43 -12.24 6.00 8.71
C ALA A 43 -12.80 5.04 9.77
N LEU A 44 -11.97 4.09 10.23
CA LEU A 44 -12.23 3.23 11.37
C LEU A 44 -11.17 3.48 12.44
N SER A 45 -11.57 3.35 13.70
CA SER A 45 -10.64 3.26 14.83
C SER A 45 -10.03 1.85 14.90
N HIS A 46 -8.75 1.80 15.27
CA HIS A 46 -7.99 0.59 15.54
C HIS A 46 -7.97 0.25 17.04
N ASP A 47 -8.02 1.25 17.92
CA ASP A 47 -8.04 1.07 19.38
C ASP A 47 -9.46 0.98 19.99
N PHE A 48 -10.50 1.43 19.26
CA PHE A 48 -11.89 1.48 19.70
C PHE A 48 -12.83 0.97 18.60
N ASP A 49 -14.07 0.63 18.96
CA ASP A 49 -15.07 0.20 17.98
C ASP A 49 -15.79 1.38 17.31
N LEU A 50 -15.06 2.29 16.69
CA LEU A 50 -15.62 3.51 16.07
C LEU A 50 -15.46 3.52 14.55
N TYR A 51 -16.54 3.85 13.86
CA TYR A 51 -16.61 4.22 12.45
C TYR A 51 -16.89 5.73 12.35
N PHE A 52 -16.16 6.41 11.46
CA PHE A 52 -16.24 7.86 11.27
C PHE A 52 -16.56 8.18 9.81
N VAL A 53 -17.48 9.12 9.58
CA VAL A 53 -17.86 9.62 8.25
C VAL A 53 -17.91 11.15 8.26
N ALA A 54 -17.23 11.81 7.32
CA ALA A 54 -17.37 13.25 7.14
C ALA A 54 -18.63 13.59 6.33
N CYS A 55 -19.42 14.52 6.85
CA CYS A 55 -20.69 14.99 6.29
C CYS A 55 -20.68 16.52 6.18
N GLY A 56 -19.83 17.05 5.31
CA GLY A 56 -19.59 18.49 5.17
C GLY A 56 -18.68 19.04 6.27
N ASP A 57 -19.25 19.85 7.16
CA ASP A 57 -18.63 20.51 8.31
C ASP A 57 -18.73 19.70 9.62
N LYS A 58 -19.06 18.40 9.53
CA LYS A 58 -19.36 17.52 10.68
C LYS A 58 -18.77 16.14 10.49
N ILE A 59 -18.44 15.48 11.59
CA ILE A 59 -18.14 14.03 11.61
C ILE A 59 -19.29 13.30 12.28
N HIS A 60 -19.87 12.36 11.55
CA HIS A 60 -20.80 11.37 12.06
C HIS A 60 -19.98 10.19 12.61
N ILE A 61 -20.21 9.86 13.87
CA ILE A 61 -19.48 8.84 14.62
C ILE A 61 -20.48 7.73 14.99
N THR A 62 -20.12 6.51 14.65
CA THR A 62 -20.99 5.34 14.81
C THR A 62 -20.19 4.17 15.36
N LYS A 63 -20.66 3.54 16.42
CA LYS A 63 -20.22 2.20 16.83
C LYS A 63 -20.95 1.17 15.94
N PRO A 64 -20.25 0.29 15.22
CA PRO A 64 -20.87 -0.81 14.48
C PRO A 64 -21.77 -1.69 15.37
N ARG A 65 -22.64 -2.49 14.73
CA ARG A 65 -23.66 -3.29 15.43
C ARG A 65 -23.64 -4.73 14.91
N ASN A 66 -23.83 -5.67 15.84
CA ASN A 66 -23.97 -7.12 15.62
C ASN A 66 -22.81 -7.79 14.84
N LEU A 67 -22.93 -9.11 14.64
CA LEU A 67 -21.91 -9.94 13.99
C LEU A 67 -21.65 -9.56 12.53
N TYR A 68 -22.60 -8.94 11.83
CA TYR A 68 -22.44 -8.46 10.45
C TYR A 68 -21.87 -7.03 10.36
N GLN A 69 -21.50 -6.43 11.50
CA GLN A 69 -20.85 -5.12 11.60
C GLN A 69 -21.67 -4.00 10.93
N SER A 70 -23.00 -4.08 11.03
CA SER A 70 -23.91 -3.15 10.38
C SER A 70 -23.84 -1.76 11.02
N ILE A 71 -23.50 -0.75 10.21
CA ILE A 71 -23.55 0.67 10.59
C ILE A 71 -25.03 1.12 10.66
N PRO A 72 -25.59 1.52 11.81
CA PRO A 72 -26.96 2.01 11.92
C PRO A 72 -27.25 3.23 11.03
N LEU A 73 -28.54 3.58 10.87
CA LEU A 73 -28.97 4.73 10.07
C LEU A 73 -28.50 6.05 10.70
N TYR A 74 -28.88 6.25 11.96
CA TYR A 74 -28.49 7.40 12.76
C TYR A 74 -27.11 7.14 13.40
N PRO A 75 -26.22 8.15 13.46
CA PRO A 75 -24.96 8.06 14.19
C PRO A 75 -25.20 8.05 15.71
N ASP A 76 -24.29 7.44 16.46
CA ASP A 76 -24.34 7.45 17.93
C ASP A 76 -23.83 8.78 18.50
N LEU A 77 -23.01 9.51 17.74
CA LEU A 77 -22.51 10.85 18.06
C LEU A 77 -22.28 11.66 16.78
N VAL A 78 -22.58 12.97 16.80
CA VAL A 78 -22.20 13.91 15.73
C VAL A 78 -21.41 15.06 16.36
N ILE A 79 -20.17 15.24 15.93
CA ILE A 79 -19.36 16.42 16.27
C ILE A 79 -19.41 17.44 15.13
N GLY A 80 -19.62 18.71 15.46
CA GLY A 80 -19.40 19.83 14.55
C GLY A 80 -17.94 20.24 14.55
N LEU A 81 -17.38 20.56 13.39
CA LEU A 81 -15.99 21.00 13.27
C LEU A 81 -15.89 22.50 13.59
N PRO A 82 -15.03 22.92 14.54
CA PRO A 82 -14.83 24.33 14.83
C PRO A 82 -13.97 24.98 13.75
N ARG A 83 -14.34 26.21 13.37
CA ARG A 83 -13.71 26.97 12.29
C ARG A 83 -12.84 28.10 12.84
N SER A 84 -11.58 28.16 12.43
CA SER A 84 -10.62 29.18 12.87
C SER A 84 -10.96 30.58 12.36
N ILE A 85 -10.31 31.61 12.92
CA ILE A 85 -10.46 33.00 12.46
C ILE A 85 -9.85 33.15 11.06
N GLU A 86 -8.74 32.47 10.82
CA GLU A 86 -7.99 32.41 9.58
C GLU A 86 -8.84 31.79 8.45
N ALA A 87 -9.52 30.68 8.72
CA ALA A 87 -10.40 29.98 7.77
C ALA A 87 -11.48 30.91 7.17
N HIS A 88 -12.01 31.85 7.95
CA HIS A 88 -12.96 32.86 7.47
C HIS A 88 -12.38 33.77 6.39
N SER A 89 -11.07 34.02 6.42
CA SER A 89 -10.34 34.83 5.42
C SER A 89 -9.82 33.99 4.25
N VAL A 90 -9.55 32.70 4.47
CA VAL A 90 -9.05 31.77 3.44
C VAL A 90 -10.13 31.35 2.45
N GLY A 91 -11.30 30.91 2.95
CA GLY A 91 -12.41 30.42 2.13
C GLY A 91 -12.13 29.10 1.39
N GLY A 92 -13.18 28.53 0.78
CA GLY A 92 -13.12 27.22 0.13
C GLY A 92 -12.50 27.29 -1.26
N TYR A 93 -11.68 26.29 -1.62
CA TYR A 93 -11.02 26.20 -2.91
C TYR A 93 -11.79 25.38 -3.95
N ILE A 94 -12.58 24.38 -3.51
CA ILE A 94 -13.50 23.59 -4.36
C ILE A 94 -14.93 24.11 -4.23
N ASP A 95 -15.39 24.36 -3.00
CA ASP A 95 -16.72 24.92 -2.73
C ASP A 95 -16.60 26.23 -1.90
N PRO A 96 -16.66 27.40 -2.55
CA PRO A 96 -16.66 28.69 -1.86
C PRO A 96 -17.93 28.97 -1.03
N ILE A 97 -19.02 28.22 -1.24
CA ILE A 97 -20.28 28.34 -0.47
C ILE A 97 -20.16 27.56 0.85
N HIS A 98 -19.50 26.41 0.82
CA HIS A 98 -19.25 25.55 1.98
C HIS A 98 -17.75 25.40 2.25
N PRO A 99 -17.10 26.48 2.70
CA PRO A 99 -15.64 26.56 2.76
C PRO A 99 -15.01 25.61 3.79
N HIS A 100 -15.76 25.21 4.83
CA HIS A 100 -15.27 24.36 5.92
C HIS A 100 -15.56 22.87 5.71
N ASP A 101 -15.75 22.45 4.46
CA ASP A 101 -15.88 21.04 4.09
C ASP A 101 -14.59 20.25 4.37
N VAL A 102 -14.71 19.05 4.93
CA VAL A 102 -13.60 18.10 5.02
C VAL A 102 -13.11 17.72 3.61
N ASN A 103 -11.82 17.87 3.39
CA ASN A 103 -11.09 17.37 2.20
C ASN A 103 -10.53 15.96 2.41
N ASN A 104 -10.11 15.62 3.62
CA ASN A 104 -9.50 14.32 3.91
C ASN A 104 -9.56 14.04 5.42
N MET A 105 -9.66 12.78 5.79
CA MET A 105 -9.54 12.34 7.19
C MET A 105 -8.80 11.00 7.30
N LYS A 106 -8.06 10.83 8.40
CA LYS A 106 -7.24 9.65 8.67
C LYS A 106 -7.19 9.38 10.17
N VAL A 107 -7.31 8.11 10.55
CA VAL A 107 -7.00 7.65 11.91
C VAL A 107 -5.56 7.11 11.95
N GLY A 108 -4.87 7.33 13.07
CA GLY A 108 -3.52 6.81 13.30
C GLY A 108 -3.04 7.12 14.71
N LYS A 109 -1.90 6.54 15.11
CA LYS A 109 -1.30 6.77 16.43
C LYS A 109 -0.30 7.92 16.38
N LEU A 110 -0.47 8.88 17.29
CA LEU A 110 0.50 9.94 17.58
C LEU A 110 1.17 9.57 18.92
N GLY A 111 2.35 8.94 18.85
CA GLY A 111 2.95 8.28 20.01
C GLY A 111 2.09 7.11 20.48
N ASN A 112 1.74 7.11 21.77
CA ASN A 112 0.95 6.03 22.40
C ASN A 112 -0.57 6.29 22.39
N ARG A 113 -1.07 7.28 21.63
CA ARG A 113 -2.51 7.61 21.57
C ARG A 113 -2.99 7.64 20.13
N GLU A 114 -4.12 6.98 19.87
CA GLU A 114 -4.82 7.12 18.60
C GLU A 114 -5.54 8.47 18.49
N ILE A 115 -5.47 9.05 17.29
CA ILE A 115 -6.12 10.30 16.91
C ILE A 115 -6.92 10.13 15.62
N LEU A 116 -8.00 10.89 15.50
CA LEU A 116 -8.66 11.22 14.25
C LEU A 116 -8.12 12.58 13.78
N LEU A 117 -7.46 12.59 12.63
CA LEU A 117 -6.91 13.77 11.98
C LEU A 117 -7.75 14.13 10.75
N ILE A 118 -8.09 15.41 10.60
CA ILE A 118 -9.04 15.95 9.63
C ILE A 118 -8.42 17.22 9.01
N VAL A 119 -8.67 17.47 7.72
CA VAL A 119 -8.35 18.73 7.05
C VAL A 119 -9.51 19.27 6.22
N CYS A 120 -9.69 20.59 6.22
CA CYS A 120 -10.80 21.28 5.57
C CYS A 120 -10.37 22.13 4.36
N ASP A 121 -11.34 22.49 3.51
CA ASP A 121 -11.14 23.22 2.26
C ASP A 121 -10.78 24.71 2.43
N ASP A 122 -10.95 25.25 3.64
CA ASP A 122 -10.44 26.55 4.08
C ASP A 122 -9.13 26.46 4.88
N GLY A 123 -8.49 25.28 4.84
CA GLY A 123 -7.14 25.08 5.36
C GLY A 123 -7.04 24.81 6.85
N ASP A 124 -8.15 24.62 7.56
CA ASP A 124 -8.11 24.15 8.94
C ASP A 124 -7.62 22.69 9.01
N VAL A 125 -6.84 22.43 10.05
CA VAL A 125 -6.30 21.13 10.46
C VAL A 125 -6.82 20.87 11.86
N LEU A 126 -7.54 19.77 12.01
CA LEU A 126 -8.25 19.41 13.23
C LEU A 126 -7.83 18.01 13.68
N ALA A 127 -7.38 17.87 14.93
CA ALA A 127 -7.04 16.57 15.51
C ALA A 127 -7.78 16.32 16.82
N TYR A 128 -8.40 15.15 16.92
CA TYR A 128 -9.16 14.68 18.07
C TYR A 128 -8.54 13.40 18.59
N TYR A 129 -8.44 13.21 19.92
CA TYR A 129 -8.17 11.87 20.46
C TYR A 129 -9.42 11.01 20.30
N THR A 130 -9.28 9.75 19.85
CA THR A 130 -10.44 8.86 19.67
C THR A 130 -11.02 8.34 20.99
N ARG A 131 -10.21 8.28 22.05
CA ARG A 131 -10.65 7.82 23.38
C ARG A 131 -11.77 8.68 24.00
N PRO A 132 -11.70 10.02 24.08
CA PRO A 132 -12.84 10.86 24.47
C PRO A 132 -14.09 10.60 23.61
N LEU A 133 -13.94 10.54 22.29
CA LEU A 133 -15.07 10.27 21.38
C LEU A 133 -15.73 8.90 21.66
N SER A 134 -14.94 7.88 21.98
CA SER A 134 -15.47 6.55 22.35
C SER A 134 -16.29 6.56 23.63
N MET A 135 -15.94 7.43 24.59
CA MET A 135 -16.69 7.62 25.83
C MET A 135 -17.93 8.49 25.62
N GLU A 136 -17.88 9.52 24.77
CA GLU A 136 -19.05 10.38 24.53
C GLU A 136 -20.14 9.74 23.67
N THR A 137 -19.84 8.69 22.88
CA THR A 137 -20.90 7.82 22.28
C THR A 137 -21.74 7.04 23.30
N GLU A 138 -21.49 7.21 24.60
CA GLU A 138 -22.30 6.66 25.70
C GLU A 138 -23.02 7.78 26.49
N LEU A 139 -22.93 9.04 26.03
CA LEU A 139 -23.47 10.24 26.64
C LEU A 139 -24.38 11.03 25.65
N VAL A 140 -25.17 11.96 26.18
CA VAL A 140 -26.25 12.64 25.41
C VAL A 140 -25.81 14.01 24.86
N ILE A 141 -24.70 14.56 25.34
CA ILE A 141 -24.12 15.86 24.93
C ILE A 141 -22.62 15.66 24.74
N SER A 142 -22.05 16.31 23.73
CA SER A 142 -20.64 16.22 23.36
C SER A 142 -20.01 17.60 23.29
N ASP A 143 -18.96 17.81 24.08
CA ASP A 143 -18.20 19.06 24.14
C ASP A 143 -16.72 18.86 23.75
N VAL A 144 -16.33 17.67 23.26
CA VAL A 144 -14.93 17.37 22.88
C VAL A 144 -14.39 18.40 21.91
N GLN A 145 -13.43 19.19 22.40
CA GLN A 145 -12.63 20.09 21.58
C GLN A 145 -11.48 19.33 20.91
N PRO A 146 -11.06 19.73 19.70
CA PRO A 146 -9.84 19.23 19.09
C PRO A 146 -8.62 19.65 19.94
N PHE A 147 -7.59 18.79 20.02
CA PHE A 147 -6.33 19.13 20.69
C PHE A 147 -5.32 19.80 19.74
N VAL A 148 -5.61 19.80 18.43
CA VAL A 148 -4.96 20.63 17.42
C VAL A 148 -6.05 21.34 16.63
N HIS A 149 -6.02 22.67 16.60
CA HIS A 149 -6.83 23.49 15.69
C HIS A 149 -5.92 24.56 15.08
N GLU A 150 -5.43 24.27 13.88
CA GLU A 150 -4.39 25.06 13.20
C GLU A 150 -4.81 25.35 11.77
N ASN A 151 -4.60 26.56 11.25
CA ASN A 151 -4.87 26.88 9.84
C ASN A 151 -3.57 26.94 9.00
N VAL A 152 -3.56 26.30 7.83
CA VAL A 152 -2.40 26.29 6.92
C VAL A 152 -2.37 27.43 5.89
N GLY A 153 -3.35 28.33 5.90
CA GLY A 153 -3.43 29.51 5.04
C GLY A 153 -4.05 29.26 3.66
N LYS A 154 -4.41 28.01 3.35
CA LYS A 154 -5.17 27.59 2.16
C LYS A 154 -5.65 26.15 2.31
N SER A 155 -6.76 25.80 1.65
CA SER A 155 -7.24 24.42 1.38
C SER A 155 -6.17 23.32 1.55
N ALA A 156 -6.42 22.42 2.50
CA ALA A 156 -5.51 21.37 2.98
C ALA A 156 -6.00 19.97 2.54
N TRP A 157 -5.08 19.04 2.24
CA TRP A 157 -5.39 17.80 1.52
C TRP A 157 -4.61 16.56 1.99
N GLY A 158 -3.29 16.55 1.80
CA GLY A 158 -2.46 15.41 2.19
C GLY A 158 -2.38 15.26 3.71
N LEU A 159 -2.46 14.02 4.22
CA LEU A 159 -2.40 13.72 5.66
C LEU A 159 -1.41 12.58 5.96
N ALA A 160 -0.44 12.85 6.84
CA ALA A 160 0.40 11.82 7.45
C ALA A 160 0.58 12.05 8.96
N ILE A 161 0.75 10.96 9.70
CA ILE A 161 0.97 10.93 11.15
C ILE A 161 2.18 10.03 11.37
N HIS A 162 3.27 10.56 11.92
CA HIS A 162 4.42 9.75 12.33
C HIS A 162 4.28 9.38 13.80
N GLN A 163 4.20 8.07 14.09
CA GLN A 163 3.93 7.59 15.44
C GLN A 163 5.09 7.87 16.40
N HIS A 164 6.32 7.52 16.03
CA HIS A 164 7.48 7.56 16.94
C HIS A 164 7.84 9.00 17.34
N SER A 165 8.27 9.80 16.35
CA SER A 165 8.64 11.22 16.49
C SER A 165 7.47 12.15 16.82
N ARG A 166 6.24 11.63 16.90
CA ARG A 166 4.99 12.40 17.16
C ARG A 166 4.85 13.63 16.26
N LEU A 167 4.93 13.40 14.94
CA LEU A 167 4.75 14.44 13.93
C LEU A 167 3.41 14.29 13.19
N ILE A 168 2.85 15.40 12.73
CA ILE A 168 1.77 15.44 11.74
C ILE A 168 2.27 16.24 10.53
N ALA A 169 2.08 15.71 9.31
CA ALA A 169 2.36 16.44 8.07
C ALA A 169 1.08 16.67 7.25
N VAL A 170 0.93 17.89 6.73
CA VAL A 170 -0.22 18.34 5.95
C VAL A 170 0.23 18.88 4.58
N GLY A 171 -0.30 18.30 3.51
CA GLY A 171 -0.12 18.78 2.14
C GLY A 171 -1.14 19.87 1.77
N THR A 172 -0.70 20.95 1.10
CA THR A 172 -1.52 22.16 0.92
C THR A 172 -1.62 22.63 -0.54
N ASN A 173 -2.64 23.45 -0.82
CA ASN A 173 -2.75 24.20 -2.07
C ASN A 173 -1.87 25.47 -2.12
N LEU A 174 -1.00 25.71 -1.11
CA LEU A 174 0.11 26.66 -1.17
C LEU A 174 1.37 26.07 -1.83
N ARG A 175 1.39 24.76 -2.13
CA ARG A 175 2.55 24.02 -2.68
C ARG A 175 3.70 23.89 -1.67
N GLU A 176 3.36 23.91 -0.39
CA GLU A 176 4.24 23.60 0.74
C GLU A 176 3.60 22.55 1.65
N VAL A 177 4.43 21.75 2.31
CA VAL A 177 4.03 20.84 3.37
C VAL A 177 4.18 21.56 4.71
N HIS A 178 3.19 21.47 5.58
CA HIS A 178 3.29 21.93 6.96
C HIS A 178 3.53 20.73 7.87
N VAL A 179 4.49 20.82 8.78
CA VAL A 179 4.80 19.75 9.75
C VAL A 179 4.66 20.32 11.16
N PHE A 180 3.90 19.61 12.01
CA PHE A 180 3.63 19.96 13.40
C PHE A 180 4.29 18.93 14.31
N ALA A 181 5.02 19.39 15.33
CA ALA A 181 5.80 18.55 16.25
C ALA A 181 5.36 18.73 17.70
N PHE A 182 5.02 17.62 18.37
CA PHE A 182 4.44 17.62 19.71
C PHE A 182 5.42 17.04 20.74
N ALA A 183 5.88 17.89 21.67
CA ALA A 183 6.98 17.58 22.59
C ALA A 183 6.77 16.31 23.45
N ILE A 184 7.87 15.58 23.69
CA ILE A 184 7.89 14.39 24.56
C ILE A 184 8.03 14.84 26.01
N ASN A 185 6.93 14.74 26.76
CA ASN A 185 6.99 14.75 28.23
C ASN A 185 7.65 13.44 28.68
N PHE A 186 8.97 13.46 28.86
CA PHE A 186 9.64 12.47 29.69
C PHE A 186 9.16 12.68 31.13
N VAL A 187 8.29 11.81 31.60
CA VAL A 187 8.02 11.69 33.04
C VAL A 187 9.26 11.05 33.65
N VAL A 188 10.13 11.88 34.21
CA VAL A 188 11.13 11.41 35.17
C VAL A 188 10.36 11.00 36.41
N GLU A 189 10.24 9.69 36.64
CA GLU A 189 9.72 9.16 37.90
C GLU A 189 10.70 9.57 39.00
N SER A 190 10.27 10.51 39.87
CA SER A 190 11.13 11.21 40.82
C SER A 190 11.37 10.40 42.10
N ASP A 191 11.77 9.14 41.95
CA ASP A 191 12.18 8.26 43.06
C ASP A 191 13.66 8.50 43.36
N SER A 192 13.96 9.46 44.24
CA SER A 192 15.27 9.54 44.92
C SER A 192 15.28 10.47 46.15
N GLN A 193 15.05 9.87 47.31
CA GLN A 193 15.86 10.06 48.51
C GLN A 193 16.21 8.61 48.94
N GLU A 194 17.45 8.16 49.11
CA GLU A 194 18.75 8.82 49.20
C GLU A 194 19.86 8.00 48.50
N GLU A 195 21.02 8.63 48.23
CA GLU A 195 22.30 7.98 47.83
C GLU A 195 23.16 7.64 49.08
N PRO A 196 24.40 7.08 49.00
CA PRO A 196 25.13 6.46 47.87
C PRO A 196 25.79 5.09 48.23
N THR A 197 26.48 4.43 47.27
CA THR A 197 27.96 4.24 47.29
C THR A 197 28.48 3.09 46.38
N GLY A 198 29.54 3.38 45.60
CA GLY A 198 30.60 2.42 45.24
C GLY A 198 30.44 1.61 43.94
N GLY A 199 31.13 2.04 42.86
CA GLY A 199 31.34 1.23 41.65
C GLY A 199 31.76 2.08 40.45
N GLU A 200 32.94 1.81 39.87
CA GLU A 200 33.52 2.66 38.82
C GLU A 200 33.34 2.14 37.38
N TRP A 201 32.82 3.02 36.52
CA TRP A 201 33.27 3.25 35.14
C TRP A 201 33.00 2.16 34.06
N PRO A 202 33.17 2.47 32.75
CA PRO A 202 33.49 3.77 32.14
C PRO A 202 32.39 4.33 31.23
N ALA A 203 32.31 5.65 31.12
CA ALA A 203 31.67 6.29 29.98
C ALA A 203 32.42 5.95 28.68
N ARG A 204 31.70 5.66 27.60
CA ARG A 204 32.24 5.72 26.24
C ARG A 204 31.55 6.82 25.45
N SER A 205 32.32 7.89 25.22
CA SER A 205 32.02 8.94 24.25
C SER A 205 31.61 8.32 22.90
N LEU A 206 30.44 8.72 22.41
CA LEU A 206 30.15 8.76 20.98
C LEU A 206 30.09 10.23 20.55
N SER A 207 30.49 10.47 19.31
CA SER A 207 31.02 11.76 18.87
C SER A 207 29.95 12.79 18.55
N ASP A 208 30.24 14.04 18.92
CA ASP A 208 29.52 15.24 18.48
C ASP A 208 29.61 15.40 16.95
N SER A 209 28.46 15.35 16.27
CA SER A 209 28.33 15.70 14.86
C SER A 209 26.93 16.22 14.49
N THR A 210 26.71 17.51 14.72
CA THR A 210 25.82 18.38 13.92
C THR A 210 24.35 17.97 13.75
N SER A 211 23.52 18.27 14.76
CA SER A 211 22.08 18.45 14.55
C SER A 211 21.79 19.82 13.90
N PRO A 212 21.12 19.91 12.73
CA PRO A 212 21.05 21.15 11.94
C PRO A 212 19.83 22.04 12.21
N PHE A 213 19.20 21.97 13.40
CA PHE A 213 18.11 22.87 13.76
C PHE A 213 18.60 24.31 13.96
N GLY A 214 18.60 25.09 12.86
CA GLY A 214 19.01 26.48 12.83
C GLY A 214 18.29 27.36 13.85
N THR A 215 19.04 27.85 14.83
CA THR A 215 18.56 28.66 15.96
C THR A 215 18.24 30.09 15.54
N VAL A 216 17.31 30.74 16.26
CA VAL A 216 17.45 32.18 16.51
C VAL A 216 18.59 32.34 17.53
N SER A 217 19.64 33.06 17.14
CA SER A 217 21.03 32.85 17.59
C SER A 217 21.33 32.86 19.11
N LYS A 218 21.91 31.74 19.58
CA LYS A 218 22.91 31.56 20.66
C LYS A 218 22.62 32.14 22.09
N LEU A 219 22.42 31.38 23.19
CA LEU A 219 23.17 30.25 23.80
C LEU A 219 24.45 30.74 24.58
N ASP A 220 24.53 30.68 25.95
CA ASP A 220 25.83 30.60 26.72
C ASP A 220 25.89 30.03 28.19
N LEU A 221 26.22 28.73 28.29
CA LEU A 221 26.62 27.86 29.42
C LEU A 221 28.10 28.12 29.68
N ARG A 222 28.42 29.20 30.39
CA ARG A 222 29.78 29.76 30.49
C ARG A 222 30.86 28.67 30.72
N SER A 223 31.60 28.21 29.70
CA SER A 223 31.62 28.56 28.26
C SER A 223 31.07 27.46 27.34
N ASN A 224 30.08 27.73 26.47
CA ASN A 224 29.99 27.01 25.18
C ASN A 224 28.89 25.92 24.97
N ALA A 225 27.56 26.03 25.19
CA ALA A 225 26.72 27.16 25.59
C ALA A 225 25.22 26.76 25.93
N SER A 226 24.35 27.64 26.55
CA SER A 226 22.97 27.34 27.09
C SER A 226 22.11 28.55 27.61
N GLU A 227 21.36 28.36 28.72
CA GLU A 227 20.28 29.09 29.41
C GLU A 227 18.99 29.37 28.61
N GLU A 228 19.03 30.01 27.44
CA GLU A 228 17.79 30.16 26.64
C GLU A 228 17.36 28.86 25.95
N LEU A 229 18.30 27.98 25.56
CA LEU A 229 17.97 26.77 24.79
C LEU A 229 17.09 25.78 25.58
N GLY A 230 17.30 25.64 26.89
CA GLY A 230 16.42 24.83 27.75
C GLY A 230 15.00 25.39 27.78
N ALA A 231 14.88 26.68 28.12
CA ALA A 231 13.60 27.40 28.19
C ALA A 231 12.85 27.53 26.85
N ILE A 232 13.52 27.26 25.71
CA ILE A 232 12.91 27.18 24.37
C ILE A 232 12.39 25.76 24.09
N LEU A 233 13.14 24.71 24.45
CA LEU A 233 12.68 23.31 24.33
C LEU A 233 11.54 22.98 25.32
N GLU A 234 11.45 23.73 26.42
CA GLU A 234 10.33 23.71 27.38
C GLU A 234 9.06 24.43 26.87
N ARG A 235 9.09 25.06 25.68
CA ARG A 235 7.93 25.74 25.08
C ARG A 235 7.28 24.89 24.00
N LYS A 236 5.95 24.89 24.02
CA LYS A 236 5.11 23.93 23.28
C LYS A 236 5.05 24.20 21.77
N ASP A 237 4.81 23.11 21.05
CA ASP A 237 4.25 23.02 19.69
C ASP A 237 5.03 23.78 18.59
N CYS A 238 5.97 23.07 17.95
CA CYS A 238 6.77 23.61 16.85
C CYS A 238 6.11 23.33 15.48
N ARG A 239 6.12 24.34 14.60
CA ARG A 239 5.53 24.30 13.25
C ARG A 239 6.56 24.63 12.17
N LEU A 240 6.77 23.71 11.23
CA LEU A 240 7.71 23.82 10.11
C LEU A 240 6.95 23.94 8.78
N LYS A 241 7.52 24.67 7.82
CA LYS A 241 7.01 24.82 6.44
C LYS A 241 8.08 24.40 5.44
N LEU A 242 7.71 23.55 4.47
CA LEU A 242 8.62 22.95 3.50
C LEU A 242 8.06 23.14 2.08
N PRO A 243 8.53 24.14 1.31
CA PRO A 243 7.97 24.47 0.00
C PRO A 243 8.57 23.64 -1.16
N LEU A 244 7.72 23.14 -2.06
CA LEU A 244 8.14 22.44 -3.28
C LEU A 244 8.82 23.33 -4.34
N GLY A 245 9.00 24.62 -4.03
CA GLY A 245 9.60 25.59 -4.94
C GLY A 245 8.81 25.81 -6.23
N ARG A 246 9.48 26.43 -7.22
CA ARG A 246 8.81 27.02 -8.41
C ARG A 246 8.14 25.99 -9.35
N SER A 247 8.50 24.71 -9.29
CA SER A 247 7.94 23.66 -10.17
C SER A 247 7.03 22.65 -9.46
N GLY A 248 6.77 22.85 -8.16
CA GLY A 248 5.74 22.14 -7.40
C GLY A 248 4.31 22.56 -7.72
N SER A 249 3.36 21.88 -7.11
CA SER A 249 1.92 22.11 -7.30
C SER A 249 1.13 21.76 -6.03
N ASN A 250 -0.20 21.72 -6.12
CA ASN A 250 -1.08 21.29 -5.04
C ASN A 250 -0.70 19.86 -4.59
N ILE A 251 -0.78 19.58 -3.28
CA ILE A 251 -0.23 18.37 -2.66
C ILE A 251 -1.36 17.50 -2.07
N PRO A 252 -1.94 16.54 -2.84
CA PRO A 252 -3.05 15.71 -2.38
C PRO A 252 -2.64 14.63 -1.37
N SER A 253 -1.36 14.27 -1.30
CA SER A 253 -0.85 13.23 -0.39
C SER A 253 0.61 13.48 -0.01
N VAL A 254 0.91 13.17 1.25
CA VAL A 254 2.23 13.18 1.88
C VAL A 254 2.37 11.92 2.74
N ASP A 255 3.60 11.47 3.00
CA ASP A 255 3.90 10.45 4.01
C ASP A 255 5.34 10.59 4.56
N PHE A 256 5.64 9.97 5.70
CA PHE A 256 6.95 10.08 6.37
C PHE A 256 7.88 8.92 6.03
N VAL A 257 9.15 9.23 5.78
CA VAL A 257 10.27 8.27 5.80
C VAL A 257 10.94 8.35 7.17
N SER A 258 11.06 7.20 7.83
CA SER A 258 11.84 7.03 9.05
C SER A 258 13.31 6.74 8.73
N ASP A 259 14.22 7.00 9.67
CA ASP A 259 15.62 6.58 9.65
C ASP A 259 15.82 5.17 10.26
N GLU A 260 17.07 4.75 10.46
CA GLU A 260 17.42 3.48 11.10
C GLU A 260 16.99 3.37 12.58
N ASN A 261 16.72 4.49 13.25
CA ASN A 261 16.23 4.56 14.63
C ASN A 261 14.69 4.56 14.71
N GLY A 262 14.01 4.65 13.56
CA GLY A 262 12.56 4.81 13.49
C GLY A 262 12.09 6.27 13.68
N GLU A 263 13.00 7.25 13.62
CA GLU A 263 12.69 8.68 13.68
C GLU A 263 12.43 9.27 12.29
N ALA A 264 11.48 10.19 12.15
CA ALA A 264 11.16 10.82 10.87
C ALA A 264 12.29 11.74 10.42
N CYS A 265 12.93 11.41 9.29
CA CYS A 265 13.99 12.21 8.66
C CYS A 265 13.49 13.03 7.47
N ILE A 266 12.54 12.49 6.70
CA ILE A 266 12.04 13.09 5.45
C ILE A 266 10.52 12.98 5.39
N VAL A 267 9.87 14.01 4.80
CA VAL A 267 8.52 13.88 4.26
C VAL A 267 8.60 13.64 2.76
N LEU A 268 7.96 12.60 2.26
CA LEU A 268 7.64 12.47 0.84
C LEU A 268 6.32 13.16 0.52
N ALA A 269 6.26 13.81 -0.63
CA ALA A 269 5.06 14.45 -1.15
C ALA A 269 4.87 14.12 -2.63
N THR A 270 3.64 13.82 -3.02
CA THR A 270 3.24 13.79 -4.45
C THR A 270 2.46 15.06 -4.78
N ASP A 271 2.75 15.70 -5.91
CA ASP A 271 1.94 16.82 -6.41
C ASP A 271 0.96 16.38 -7.50
N VAL A 272 -0.14 17.13 -7.70
CA VAL A 272 -1.22 16.80 -8.65
C VAL A 272 -0.78 16.57 -10.11
N ASN A 273 0.48 16.84 -10.49
CA ASN A 273 1.04 16.51 -11.81
C ASN A 273 1.89 15.22 -11.79
N GLY A 274 1.74 14.35 -10.80
CA GLY A 274 2.44 13.06 -10.69
C GLY A 274 3.91 13.14 -10.27
N LYS A 275 4.39 14.32 -9.85
CA LYS A 275 5.79 14.53 -9.42
C LYS A 275 5.95 14.13 -7.96
N LEU A 276 6.95 13.29 -7.69
CA LEU A 276 7.39 12.93 -6.34
C LEU A 276 8.50 13.87 -5.85
N TRP A 277 8.47 14.16 -4.56
CA TRP A 277 9.35 15.10 -3.87
C TRP A 277 9.77 14.51 -2.53
N SER A 278 11.03 14.70 -2.14
CA SER A 278 11.51 14.48 -0.77
C SER A 278 11.88 15.81 -0.13
N LEU A 279 11.39 16.03 1.09
CA LEU A 279 11.58 17.26 1.86
C LEU A 279 12.27 16.87 3.19
N ASP A 280 13.50 17.34 3.36
CA ASP A 280 14.37 17.01 4.51
C ASP A 280 13.89 17.79 5.75
N LEU A 281 13.60 17.11 6.86
CA LEU A 281 13.10 17.74 8.09
C LEU A 281 14.20 18.51 8.85
N ALA A 282 15.46 18.10 8.69
CA ALA A 282 16.60 18.61 9.41
C ALA A 282 17.28 19.76 8.63
N GLN A 283 17.65 19.52 7.37
CA GLN A 283 18.28 20.49 6.48
C GLN A 283 17.29 21.47 5.83
N ARG A 284 16.00 21.11 5.77
CA ARG A 284 14.92 21.87 5.10
C ARG A 284 15.12 22.01 3.58
N GLU A 285 16.00 21.19 3.00
CA GLU A 285 16.13 21.08 1.55
C GLU A 285 14.93 20.34 0.93
N THR A 286 14.70 20.53 -0.37
CA THR A 286 13.61 19.88 -1.09
C THR A 286 14.07 19.44 -2.47
N LEU A 287 14.05 18.12 -2.68
CA LEU A 287 14.56 17.46 -3.88
C LEU A 287 13.40 16.94 -4.73
N LYS A 288 13.23 17.48 -5.94
CA LYS A 288 12.35 16.87 -6.95
C LYS A 288 13.00 15.58 -7.47
N TRP A 289 12.28 14.48 -7.36
CA TRP A 289 12.68 13.20 -7.94
C TRP A 289 12.71 13.27 -9.48
N PRO A 290 13.49 12.38 -10.15
CA PRO A 290 13.33 12.16 -11.58
C PRO A 290 11.92 11.61 -11.87
N GLU A 291 11.45 11.77 -13.11
CA GLU A 291 10.24 11.09 -13.56
C GLU A 291 10.59 9.62 -13.82
N ILE A 292 10.02 8.70 -13.02
CA ILE A 292 10.36 7.27 -13.04
C ILE A 292 9.47 6.49 -14.01
N HIS A 293 8.15 6.73 -13.92
CA HIS A 293 7.16 6.23 -14.87
C HIS A 293 6.17 7.36 -15.20
N ARG A 294 5.77 7.43 -16.48
CA ARG A 294 4.68 8.26 -16.99
C ARG A 294 3.59 7.34 -17.55
N GLU A 295 2.37 7.47 -17.03
CA GLU A 295 1.19 6.93 -17.71
C GLU A 295 1.12 7.45 -19.17
N PRO A 296 0.71 6.61 -20.14
CA PRO A 296 0.49 7.05 -21.52
C PRO A 296 -0.57 8.15 -21.59
N VAL A 297 -0.31 9.21 -22.37
CA VAL A 297 -1.31 10.25 -22.64
C VAL A 297 -2.44 9.66 -23.47
N SER A 298 -3.63 9.57 -22.89
CA SER A 298 -4.85 9.15 -23.58
C SER A 298 -5.34 10.26 -24.52
N GLN A 299 -5.44 9.96 -25.81
CA GLN A 299 -6.17 10.82 -26.76
C GLN A 299 -7.65 10.48 -26.68
N LEU A 300 -8.35 11.14 -25.73
CA LEU A 300 -9.79 11.28 -25.84
C LEU A 300 -10.11 12.23 -27.02
N GLY A 301 -11.31 12.12 -27.59
CA GLY A 301 -11.67 12.86 -28.80
C GLY A 301 -11.69 14.39 -28.62
N SER A 302 -11.33 15.12 -29.67
CA SER A 302 -11.25 16.59 -29.78
C SER A 302 -10.32 17.30 -28.76
N ASP A 303 -9.10 17.61 -29.23
CA ASP A 303 -8.11 18.61 -28.78
C ASP A 303 -7.66 18.70 -27.30
N ASP A 304 -8.44 18.21 -26.33
CA ASP A 304 -8.10 18.28 -24.91
C ASP A 304 -7.12 17.16 -24.50
N VAL A 305 -5.85 17.54 -24.29
CA VAL A 305 -4.79 16.61 -23.89
C VAL A 305 -4.88 16.34 -22.38
N TYR A 306 -5.62 15.30 -21.99
CA TYR A 306 -5.64 14.86 -20.60
C TYR A 306 -4.22 14.46 -20.15
N ARG A 307 -3.78 15.01 -19.02
CA ARG A 307 -2.47 14.69 -18.42
C ARG A 307 -2.69 13.92 -17.11
N PRO A 308 -2.11 12.71 -16.99
CA PRO A 308 -2.05 11.96 -15.75
C PRO A 308 -1.66 12.80 -14.53
N ARG A 309 -2.41 12.59 -13.45
CA ARG A 309 -2.26 13.26 -12.16
C ARG A 309 -1.59 12.35 -11.13
N GLY A 310 -1.12 12.94 -10.03
CA GLY A 310 -0.64 12.21 -8.86
C GLY A 310 -1.63 12.34 -7.71
N TRP A 311 -1.93 11.25 -7.02
CA TRP A 311 -2.93 11.24 -5.93
C TRP A 311 -2.40 10.73 -4.59
N GLY A 312 -1.55 9.70 -4.61
CA GLY A 312 -1.06 9.04 -3.40
C GLY A 312 0.45 8.84 -3.38
N VAL A 313 1.01 8.97 -2.18
CA VAL A 313 2.31 8.45 -1.78
C VAL A 313 2.17 7.76 -0.42
N LEU A 314 2.85 6.63 -0.23
CA LEU A 314 3.00 5.95 1.06
C LEU A 314 4.45 5.47 1.23
N CYS A 315 4.93 5.47 2.46
CA CYS A 315 6.20 4.85 2.85
C CYS A 315 5.90 3.56 3.64
N ILE A 316 6.45 2.43 3.19
CA ILE A 316 6.13 1.09 3.70
C ILE A 316 7.41 0.39 4.16
N PRO A 317 7.58 0.08 5.46
CA PRO A 317 8.71 -0.69 5.97
C PRO A 317 8.87 -2.05 5.29
N ILE A 318 10.11 -2.49 5.04
CA ILE A 318 10.41 -3.85 4.53
C ILE A 318 9.77 -4.96 5.40
N SER A 319 9.61 -4.72 6.71
CA SER A 319 8.99 -5.67 7.63
C SER A 319 7.52 -5.99 7.32
N TYR A 320 6.81 -5.14 6.56
CA TYR A 320 5.41 -5.38 6.17
C TYR A 320 5.28 -6.32 4.95
N PHE A 321 6.38 -6.62 4.24
CA PHE A 321 6.39 -7.48 3.07
C PHE A 321 6.56 -8.95 3.49
N MET A 322 5.57 -9.80 3.18
CA MET A 322 5.65 -11.23 3.47
C MET A 322 6.69 -11.91 2.57
N ARG A 323 7.48 -12.84 3.13
CA ARG A 323 8.37 -13.68 2.33
C ARG A 323 7.54 -14.63 1.47
N VAL A 324 7.93 -14.75 0.21
CA VAL A 324 7.37 -15.64 -0.81
C VAL A 324 8.52 -16.27 -1.58
N GLN A 325 8.37 -17.51 -2.01
CA GLN A 325 9.54 -18.28 -2.45
C GLN A 325 10.02 -17.84 -3.83
N SER A 326 9.12 -17.38 -4.70
CA SER A 326 9.36 -17.30 -6.16
C SER A 326 8.81 -16.03 -6.85
N PRO A 327 9.42 -15.56 -7.96
CA PRO A 327 9.05 -14.27 -8.57
C PRO A 327 7.59 -14.17 -9.05
N GLN A 328 6.99 -15.22 -9.61
CA GLN A 328 5.61 -15.14 -10.10
C GLN A 328 4.57 -15.37 -9.02
N GLU A 329 4.93 -15.96 -7.87
CA GLU A 329 4.17 -15.83 -6.63
C GLU A 329 4.25 -14.39 -6.10
N ALA A 330 5.44 -13.78 -6.12
CA ALA A 330 5.64 -12.41 -5.67
C ALA A 330 4.86 -11.38 -6.51
N LEU A 331 4.77 -11.59 -7.83
CA LEU A 331 4.07 -10.73 -8.80
C LEU A 331 2.61 -11.15 -9.08
N GLY A 332 2.21 -12.36 -8.67
CA GLY A 332 0.86 -12.90 -8.91
C GLY A 332 0.54 -13.22 -10.38
N ILE A 333 1.57 -13.51 -11.19
CA ILE A 333 1.51 -13.80 -12.62
C ILE A 333 1.79 -15.30 -12.88
N LYS A 334 1.80 -15.72 -14.16
CA LYS A 334 2.23 -17.07 -14.58
C LYS A 334 3.58 -17.02 -15.28
N ASN A 335 3.60 -16.41 -16.47
CA ASN A 335 4.80 -16.23 -17.27
C ASN A 335 5.53 -14.93 -16.84
N LEU A 336 6.76 -15.08 -16.35
CA LEU A 336 7.58 -13.98 -15.83
C LEU A 336 8.08 -13.04 -16.93
N GLN A 337 8.33 -13.56 -18.14
CA GLN A 337 8.87 -12.77 -19.26
C GLN A 337 7.93 -11.63 -19.64
N PHE A 338 6.61 -11.84 -19.55
CA PHE A 338 5.63 -10.80 -19.83
C PHE A 338 5.64 -9.64 -18.84
N ALA A 339 6.13 -9.84 -17.61
CA ALA A 339 6.26 -8.76 -16.62
C ALA A 339 7.57 -7.98 -16.76
N ILE A 340 8.65 -8.58 -17.25
CA ILE A 340 9.94 -7.89 -17.44
C ILE A 340 9.80 -6.86 -18.56
N LYS A 341 9.59 -5.58 -18.21
CA LYS A 341 9.54 -4.47 -19.18
C LYS A 341 10.92 -3.83 -19.32
N LEU A 342 11.56 -4.13 -20.44
CA LEU A 342 12.81 -3.51 -20.88
C LEU A 342 12.52 -2.20 -21.61
N ASN A 343 13.44 -1.22 -21.53
CA ASN A 343 13.18 0.12 -22.07
C ASN A 343 13.32 0.13 -23.60
N THR A 344 12.28 0.60 -24.30
CA THR A 344 12.31 0.84 -25.74
C THR A 344 12.84 2.24 -26.06
N GLU A 345 13.53 2.37 -27.19
CA GLU A 345 14.31 3.57 -27.55
C GLU A 345 13.46 4.84 -27.77
N SER A 346 12.12 4.71 -27.79
CA SER A 346 11.17 5.82 -27.92
C SER A 346 10.89 6.59 -26.62
N SER A 347 11.32 6.11 -25.45
CA SER A 347 11.13 6.81 -24.17
C SER A 347 12.45 7.01 -23.41
N ALA A 348 12.90 8.28 -23.34
CA ALA A 348 14.13 8.65 -22.65
C ALA A 348 14.00 8.73 -21.11
N LEU A 349 12.83 8.36 -20.56
CA LEU A 349 12.42 8.63 -19.17
C LEU A 349 11.69 7.46 -18.48
N CYS A 350 11.42 6.33 -19.13
CA CYS A 350 10.85 5.16 -18.45
C CYS A 350 11.98 4.25 -17.94
N PHE A 351 11.93 3.88 -16.67
CA PHE A 351 12.87 2.90 -16.09
C PHE A 351 12.38 1.47 -16.35
N GLN A 352 13.32 0.51 -16.39
CA GLN A 352 12.96 -0.92 -16.42
C GLN A 352 12.12 -1.27 -15.19
N SER A 353 11.03 -2.00 -15.39
CA SER A 353 10.02 -2.29 -14.35
C SER A 353 9.41 -3.69 -14.52
N LEU A 354 8.80 -4.19 -13.45
CA LEU A 354 8.04 -5.44 -13.40
C LEU A 354 6.54 -5.10 -13.47
N ASP A 355 5.94 -5.33 -14.64
CA ASP A 355 4.56 -4.96 -14.95
C ASP A 355 3.61 -6.14 -14.74
N ILE A 356 2.80 -6.08 -13.70
CA ILE A 356 1.86 -7.15 -13.34
C ILE A 356 0.46 -6.97 -13.94
N SER A 357 0.25 -6.01 -14.84
CA SER A 357 -1.10 -5.67 -15.36
C SER A 357 -1.77 -6.84 -16.10
N SER A 358 -0.98 -7.77 -16.64
CA SER A 358 -1.49 -9.03 -17.21
C SER A 358 -2.21 -9.92 -16.19
N SER A 359 -1.92 -9.78 -14.89
CA SER A 359 -2.60 -10.52 -13.81
C SER A 359 -4.08 -10.15 -13.66
N ILE A 360 -4.49 -8.93 -14.05
CA ILE A 360 -5.86 -8.40 -13.85
C ILE A 360 -6.93 -9.30 -14.48
N ALA A 361 -6.61 -9.92 -15.63
CA ALA A 361 -7.47 -10.86 -16.34
C ALA A 361 -7.62 -12.23 -15.63
N THR A 362 -6.72 -12.54 -14.69
CA THR A 362 -6.74 -13.79 -13.89
C THR A 362 -7.35 -13.62 -12.50
N VAL A 363 -7.53 -12.38 -12.01
CA VAL A 363 -8.12 -12.07 -10.70
C VAL A 363 -9.54 -12.63 -10.61
N GLY A 364 -9.78 -13.51 -9.64
CA GLY A 364 -11.08 -14.14 -9.41
C GLY A 364 -12.19 -13.12 -9.12
N LYS A 365 -13.37 -13.32 -9.74
CA LYS A 365 -14.58 -12.50 -9.56
C LYS A 365 -14.40 -10.99 -9.84
N ASN A 366 -13.45 -10.60 -10.70
CA ASN A 366 -13.32 -9.23 -11.20
C ASN A 366 -14.49 -8.85 -12.14
N SER A 367 -15.08 -7.65 -12.03
CA SER A 367 -16.02 -7.13 -13.05
C SER A 367 -15.32 -6.26 -14.08
N ILE A 368 -15.38 -6.67 -15.35
CA ILE A 368 -14.93 -5.90 -16.52
C ILE A 368 -15.94 -4.86 -17.02
N ILE A 369 -17.17 -4.85 -16.50
CA ILE A 369 -18.24 -3.93 -16.89
C ILE A 369 -18.63 -3.09 -15.68
N HIS A 370 -18.75 -1.78 -15.86
CA HIS A 370 -19.24 -0.87 -14.83
C HIS A 370 -20.73 -1.11 -14.57
N PRO A 371 -21.20 -1.05 -13.30
CA PRO A 371 -22.63 -1.12 -13.01
C PRO A 371 -23.43 -0.09 -13.83
N CYS A 372 -24.53 -0.55 -14.41
CA CYS A 372 -25.39 0.21 -15.32
C CYS A 372 -26.79 0.39 -14.72
N CYS A 373 -27.45 1.50 -15.01
CA CYS A 373 -28.78 1.84 -14.50
C CYS A 373 -29.93 1.11 -15.24
N ASP A 374 -29.74 -0.17 -15.59
CA ASP A 374 -30.72 -0.97 -16.34
C ASP A 374 -31.80 -1.56 -15.42
N HIS A 375 -32.73 -0.72 -14.97
CA HIS A 375 -34.03 -1.17 -14.44
C HIS A 375 -35.04 -1.55 -15.55
N PHE A 376 -34.65 -1.45 -16.83
CA PHE A 376 -35.52 -1.70 -17.99
C PHE A 376 -34.85 -2.55 -19.09
N ILE A 377 -34.54 -3.81 -18.77
CA ILE A 377 -34.54 -4.87 -19.79
C ILE A 377 -35.53 -5.95 -19.35
N ASN A 378 -36.55 -6.20 -20.18
CA ASN A 378 -37.57 -7.22 -19.93
C ASN A 378 -36.93 -8.61 -19.80
N ARG A 379 -37.15 -9.28 -18.67
CA ARG A 379 -36.74 -10.68 -18.48
C ARG A 379 -37.61 -11.59 -19.34
N PRO A 380 -37.03 -12.44 -20.21
CA PRO A 380 -37.63 -13.75 -20.48
C PRO A 380 -37.66 -14.53 -19.15
N GLN A 381 -38.78 -15.16 -18.82
CA GLN A 381 -38.82 -16.08 -17.68
C GLN A 381 -38.04 -17.36 -18.04
N ALA A 382 -36.88 -17.57 -17.39
CA ALA A 382 -36.26 -18.89 -17.35
C ALA A 382 -37.02 -19.77 -16.35
N PRO A 383 -37.35 -21.03 -16.67
CA PRO A 383 -38.16 -21.89 -15.80
C PRO A 383 -37.38 -22.35 -14.56
N ASN A 384 -38.10 -22.51 -13.45
CA ASN A 384 -37.57 -23.14 -12.23
C ASN A 384 -37.26 -24.62 -12.48
N THR A 385 -35.99 -24.98 -12.62
CA THR A 385 -35.51 -26.37 -12.50
C THR A 385 -34.37 -26.44 -11.48
N LEU A 386 -34.74 -26.67 -10.22
CA LEU A 386 -33.79 -27.14 -9.20
C LEU A 386 -33.21 -28.49 -9.64
N ARG A 387 -31.98 -28.49 -10.15
CA ARG A 387 -31.18 -29.70 -10.24
C ARG A 387 -30.38 -29.86 -8.96
N LEU A 388 -30.69 -30.92 -8.23
CA LEU A 388 -29.89 -31.38 -7.11
C LEU A 388 -28.67 -32.12 -7.66
N GLU A 389 -27.54 -31.43 -7.84
CA GLU A 389 -26.29 -32.08 -8.27
C GLU A 389 -25.59 -32.79 -7.10
N SER A 390 -26.25 -33.85 -6.60
CA SER A 390 -25.67 -34.77 -5.63
C SER A 390 -24.78 -35.81 -6.32
N SER A 391 -23.59 -35.37 -6.75
CA SER A 391 -22.48 -36.23 -7.19
C SER A 391 -21.26 -35.92 -6.34
N PRO A 392 -20.68 -36.89 -5.59
CA PRO A 392 -19.44 -36.65 -4.86
C PRO A 392 -18.29 -36.40 -5.87
N PRO A 393 -17.29 -35.58 -5.51
CA PRO A 393 -16.10 -35.42 -6.35
C PRO A 393 -15.36 -36.76 -6.44
N LEU A 394 -15.35 -37.35 -7.65
CA LEU A 394 -14.43 -38.43 -7.95
C LEU A 394 -12.99 -37.89 -7.82
N PRO A 395 -12.09 -38.59 -7.10
CA PRO A 395 -10.70 -38.17 -7.01
C PRO A 395 -10.06 -38.21 -8.40
N PRO A 396 -9.14 -37.28 -8.73
CA PRO A 396 -8.49 -37.25 -10.04
C PRO A 396 -7.45 -38.36 -10.18
N THR A 397 -7.90 -39.60 -10.39
CA THR A 397 -7.06 -40.70 -10.88
C THR A 397 -6.59 -40.37 -12.30
N ARG A 398 -5.40 -39.77 -12.42
CA ARG A 398 -4.75 -39.43 -13.70
C ARG A 398 -3.96 -40.64 -14.24
N PRO A 399 -4.39 -41.33 -15.30
CA PRO A 399 -3.71 -42.55 -15.76
C PRO A 399 -2.48 -42.30 -16.66
N GLU A 400 -2.12 -41.03 -16.90
CA GLU A 400 -1.21 -40.59 -17.98
C GLU A 400 0.01 -39.79 -17.47
N LEU A 401 0.65 -40.23 -16.37
CA LEU A 401 1.97 -39.73 -15.98
C LEU A 401 3.06 -40.79 -16.22
N SER A 402 3.89 -40.51 -17.22
CA SER A 402 5.16 -41.21 -17.44
C SER A 402 6.15 -40.84 -16.34
N TRP A 403 6.35 -41.73 -15.36
CA TRP A 403 7.35 -41.54 -14.30
C TRP A 403 8.78 -41.23 -14.81
N PRO A 404 9.27 -41.79 -15.94
CA PRO A 404 10.52 -41.36 -16.55
C PRO A 404 10.57 -39.86 -16.90
N ASP A 405 9.47 -39.27 -17.37
CA ASP A 405 9.42 -37.84 -17.72
C ASP A 405 9.29 -36.96 -16.48
N VAL A 406 8.48 -37.39 -15.50
CA VAL A 406 8.38 -36.76 -14.16
C VAL A 406 9.76 -36.69 -13.50
N ARG A 407 10.45 -37.83 -13.45
CA ARG A 407 11.83 -37.98 -12.94
C ARG A 407 12.81 -37.09 -13.70
N SER A 408 12.80 -37.14 -15.02
CA SER A 408 13.70 -36.33 -15.87
C SER A 408 13.48 -34.83 -15.68
N TYR A 409 12.24 -34.41 -15.43
CA TYR A 409 11.90 -33.03 -15.13
C TYR A 409 12.42 -32.59 -13.74
N VAL A 410 12.24 -33.42 -12.70
CA VAL A 410 12.77 -33.10 -11.36
C VAL A 410 14.29 -33.15 -11.30
N ILE A 411 14.95 -34.02 -12.09
CA ILE A 411 16.41 -33.97 -12.29
C ILE A 411 16.83 -32.64 -12.93
N LYS A 412 16.13 -32.16 -13.97
CA LYS A 412 16.41 -30.84 -14.58
C LYS A 412 16.21 -29.69 -13.59
N LEU A 413 15.21 -29.76 -12.72
CA LEU A 413 15.02 -28.78 -11.64
C LEU A 413 16.23 -28.76 -10.70
N LEU A 414 16.66 -29.91 -10.18
CA LEU A 414 17.81 -30.04 -9.28
C LEU A 414 19.15 -29.67 -9.95
N GLN A 415 19.34 -29.99 -11.23
CA GLN A 415 20.53 -29.59 -12.00
C GLN A 415 20.63 -28.07 -12.16
N ASN A 416 19.53 -27.34 -12.04
CA ASN A 416 19.46 -25.88 -12.11
C ASN A 416 19.10 -25.25 -10.75
N PHE A 417 19.47 -25.89 -9.63
CA PHE A 417 19.01 -25.53 -8.28
C PHE A 417 19.18 -24.05 -7.92
N GLU A 418 20.27 -23.39 -8.32
CA GLU A 418 20.50 -21.96 -8.08
C GLU A 418 19.42 -21.03 -8.69
N SER A 419 18.70 -21.51 -9.71
CA SER A 419 17.55 -20.81 -10.33
C SER A 419 16.20 -21.41 -9.95
N THR A 420 16.14 -22.57 -9.27
CA THR A 420 14.91 -23.31 -8.94
C THR A 420 14.72 -23.61 -7.44
N LYS A 421 15.65 -23.20 -6.57
CA LYS A 421 15.60 -23.32 -5.09
C LYS A 421 14.26 -22.86 -4.50
N CYS A 422 13.68 -21.82 -5.11
CA CYS A 422 12.35 -21.28 -4.85
C CYS A 422 11.16 -22.24 -5.10
N MET A 423 11.38 -23.37 -5.78
CA MET A 423 10.37 -24.37 -6.14
C MET A 423 10.65 -25.74 -5.50
N VAL A 424 11.94 -26.08 -5.36
CA VAL A 424 12.40 -27.42 -4.95
C VAL A 424 12.70 -27.44 -3.45
N GLN A 425 11.66 -27.67 -2.64
CA GLN A 425 11.78 -27.77 -1.19
C GLN A 425 12.56 -29.05 -0.79
N GLN A 426 13.49 -28.91 0.16
CA GLN A 426 14.30 -30.02 0.68
C GLN A 426 13.40 -31.15 1.20
N PRO A 427 13.68 -32.43 0.89
CA PRO A 427 12.85 -33.57 1.28
C PRO A 427 13.00 -33.91 2.78
N THR A 428 12.43 -33.09 3.66
CA THR A 428 12.45 -33.26 5.12
C THR A 428 11.98 -34.64 5.58
N MET A 429 11.02 -35.23 4.86
CA MET A 429 10.42 -36.54 5.10
C MET A 429 11.30 -37.74 4.67
N ILE A 430 12.49 -37.51 4.09
CA ILE A 430 13.39 -38.56 3.62
C ILE A 430 14.67 -38.55 4.46
N PRO A 431 14.87 -39.55 5.36
CA PRO A 431 16.06 -39.62 6.21
C PRO A 431 17.36 -39.60 5.40
N GLY A 432 18.36 -38.86 5.90
CA GLY A 432 19.67 -38.70 5.25
C GLY A 432 19.79 -37.51 4.29
N TYR A 433 18.68 -36.94 3.79
CA TYR A 433 18.69 -35.79 2.86
C TYR A 433 18.53 -34.43 3.56
N GLN A 434 18.95 -34.38 4.82
CA GLN A 434 18.86 -33.21 5.71
C GLN A 434 20.19 -32.42 5.77
N SER A 435 21.24 -32.89 5.07
CA SER A 435 22.56 -32.28 4.95
C SER A 435 22.62 -31.21 3.85
N ASN A 436 23.67 -30.36 3.86
CA ASN A 436 23.84 -29.27 2.89
C ASN A 436 24.07 -29.75 1.44
N ASP A 437 24.48 -30.99 1.24
CA ASP A 437 24.74 -31.61 -0.07
C ASP A 437 23.54 -32.40 -0.64
N TRP A 438 22.36 -32.30 0.00
CA TRP A 438 21.17 -33.07 -0.35
C TRP A 438 20.76 -32.97 -1.84
N VAL A 439 21.03 -31.84 -2.50
CA VAL A 439 20.75 -31.64 -3.94
C VAL A 439 21.56 -32.61 -4.78
N SER A 440 22.87 -32.70 -4.56
CA SER A 440 23.77 -33.62 -5.24
C SER A 440 23.45 -35.08 -4.91
N ALA A 441 23.11 -35.36 -3.65
CA ALA A 441 22.65 -36.68 -3.23
C ALA A 441 21.33 -37.08 -3.93
N MET A 442 20.35 -36.17 -4.04
CA MET A 442 19.08 -36.41 -4.73
C MET A 442 19.28 -36.57 -6.24
N ILE A 443 20.16 -35.80 -6.90
CA ILE A 443 20.50 -36.02 -8.31
C ILE A 443 21.11 -37.42 -8.49
N THR A 444 21.97 -37.86 -7.57
CA THR A 444 22.59 -39.19 -7.61
C THR A 444 21.55 -40.29 -7.43
N LEU A 445 20.67 -40.19 -6.42
CA LEU A 445 19.57 -41.12 -6.20
C LEU A 445 18.63 -41.18 -7.41
N LEU A 446 18.16 -40.03 -7.91
CA LEU A 446 17.30 -39.93 -9.08
C LEU A 446 18.01 -40.33 -10.38
N SER A 447 19.33 -40.47 -10.40
CA SER A 447 20.07 -41.01 -11.55
C SER A 447 20.25 -42.54 -11.48
N SER A 448 20.06 -43.16 -10.31
CA SER A 448 20.18 -44.61 -10.11
C SER A 448 19.06 -45.41 -10.81
N LYS A 449 19.21 -46.73 -10.90
CA LYS A 449 18.13 -47.60 -11.42
C LYS A 449 16.98 -47.72 -10.41
N ASP A 450 17.32 -47.90 -9.15
CA ASP A 450 16.42 -48.23 -8.04
C ASP A 450 16.02 -46.97 -7.24
N TRP A 451 15.82 -45.86 -7.95
CA TRP A 451 15.57 -44.53 -7.37
C TRP A 451 14.25 -44.39 -6.60
N TYR A 452 13.29 -45.28 -6.85
CA TYR A 452 11.90 -45.13 -6.40
C TYR A 452 11.68 -45.83 -5.04
N SER A 453 11.32 -45.03 -4.04
CA SER A 453 10.57 -45.46 -2.86
C SER A 453 9.27 -44.67 -2.77
N GLU A 454 8.32 -45.06 -1.93
CA GLU A 454 7.05 -44.33 -1.79
C GLU A 454 7.26 -42.86 -1.36
N ALA A 455 8.19 -42.61 -0.42
CA ALA A 455 8.53 -41.25 0.01
C ALA A 455 9.24 -40.42 -1.08
N VAL A 456 10.18 -41.02 -1.82
CA VAL A 456 10.87 -40.35 -2.94
C VAL A 456 9.90 -40.08 -4.08
N GLY A 457 9.07 -41.06 -4.44
CA GLY A 457 8.04 -40.95 -5.48
C GLY A 457 7.01 -39.87 -5.15
N LYS A 458 6.53 -39.83 -3.91
CA LYS A 458 5.63 -38.78 -3.42
C LYS A 458 6.28 -37.40 -3.52
N TRP A 459 7.51 -37.21 -3.03
CA TRP A 459 8.20 -35.91 -3.12
C TRP A 459 8.48 -35.51 -4.58
N VAL A 460 8.93 -36.44 -5.44
CA VAL A 460 9.13 -36.20 -6.88
C VAL A 460 7.82 -35.81 -7.56
N TYR A 461 6.70 -36.47 -7.23
CA TYR A 461 5.37 -36.08 -7.73
C TYR A 461 4.97 -34.70 -7.21
N GLU A 462 5.13 -34.41 -5.92
CA GLU A 462 4.76 -33.12 -5.32
C GLU A 462 5.55 -31.95 -5.93
N ILE A 463 6.86 -32.11 -6.16
CA ILE A 463 7.66 -31.10 -6.87
C ILE A 463 7.24 -30.98 -8.35
N TYR A 464 7.02 -32.09 -9.05
CA TYR A 464 6.61 -32.06 -10.46
C TYR A 464 5.21 -31.46 -10.66
N ASP A 465 4.22 -31.86 -9.86
CA ASP A 465 2.85 -31.37 -9.95
C ASP A 465 2.80 -29.90 -9.54
N ARG A 466 3.53 -29.51 -8.49
CA ARG A 466 3.74 -28.10 -8.13
C ARG A 466 4.30 -27.30 -9.30
N VAL A 467 5.45 -27.68 -9.86
CA VAL A 467 6.05 -26.89 -10.95
C VAL A 467 5.18 -26.92 -12.22
N LYS A 468 4.65 -28.07 -12.62
CA LYS A 468 3.92 -28.22 -13.89
C LYS A 468 2.48 -27.67 -13.85
N ILE A 469 1.81 -27.69 -12.70
CA ILE A 469 0.46 -27.10 -12.57
C ILE A 469 0.51 -25.63 -12.21
N GLN A 470 1.31 -25.24 -11.21
CA GLN A 470 1.23 -23.89 -10.69
C GLN A 470 1.79 -22.84 -11.67
N TRP A 471 2.82 -23.21 -12.44
CA TRP A 471 3.60 -22.31 -13.30
C TRP A 471 3.33 -22.56 -14.80
N ARG A 472 2.84 -23.75 -15.13
CA ARG A 472 2.18 -24.19 -16.37
C ARG A 472 2.77 -23.81 -17.74
N GLU A 473 4.07 -23.52 -17.82
CA GLU A 473 4.83 -23.49 -19.08
C GLU A 473 6.20 -24.16 -18.86
N GLY A 474 6.46 -25.25 -19.59
CA GLY A 474 7.63 -26.11 -19.38
C GLY A 474 8.93 -25.60 -20.01
N GLU A 475 8.84 -24.51 -20.78
CA GLU A 475 9.90 -23.89 -21.56
C GLU A 475 9.93 -22.39 -21.19
N GLY A 476 11.12 -21.79 -21.12
CA GLY A 476 11.29 -20.37 -20.78
C GLY A 476 11.24 -19.98 -19.29
N PHE A 477 10.71 -20.81 -18.36
CA PHE A 477 10.70 -20.48 -16.93
C PHE A 477 12.11 -20.22 -16.35
N TYR A 478 13.01 -21.21 -16.52
CA TYR A 478 14.39 -21.16 -16.01
C TYR A 478 15.14 -19.95 -16.56
N GLU A 479 14.92 -19.67 -17.84
CA GLU A 479 15.47 -18.54 -18.57
C GLU A 479 14.96 -17.22 -17.98
N ALA A 480 13.65 -17.08 -17.76
CA ALA A 480 13.06 -15.86 -17.20
C ALA A 480 13.54 -15.54 -15.77
N VAL A 481 13.68 -16.55 -14.91
CA VAL A 481 14.23 -16.37 -13.55
C VAL A 481 15.72 -16.01 -13.60
N SER A 482 16.48 -16.63 -14.49
CA SER A 482 17.90 -16.32 -14.69
C SER A 482 18.10 -14.92 -15.29
N GLN A 483 17.23 -14.51 -16.22
CA GLN A 483 17.15 -13.16 -16.80
C GLN A 483 16.84 -12.12 -15.72
N LEU A 484 15.88 -12.40 -14.81
CA LEU A 484 15.60 -11.52 -13.67
C LEU A 484 16.80 -11.41 -12.72
N LYS A 485 17.41 -12.53 -12.31
CA LYS A 485 18.62 -12.51 -11.46
C LYS A 485 19.78 -11.75 -12.12
N PHE A 486 19.97 -11.89 -13.44
CA PHE A 486 20.99 -11.15 -14.19
C PHE A 486 20.67 -9.64 -14.25
N LEU A 487 19.43 -9.25 -14.54
CA LEU A 487 19.00 -7.84 -14.52
C LEU A 487 19.21 -7.18 -13.15
N LEU A 488 18.86 -7.87 -12.05
CA LEU A 488 19.02 -7.33 -10.69
C LEU A 488 20.49 -7.17 -10.29
N ARG A 489 21.39 -8.01 -10.82
CA ARG A 489 22.85 -7.88 -10.65
C ARG A 489 23.48 -6.72 -11.43
N LEU A 490 22.78 -6.15 -12.41
CA LEU A 490 23.34 -5.10 -13.27
C LEU A 490 23.12 -3.68 -12.71
N PRO A 491 24.16 -2.83 -12.63
CA PRO A 491 24.03 -1.45 -12.20
C PRO A 491 23.11 -0.66 -13.17
N PRO A 492 22.43 0.40 -12.72
CA PRO A 492 21.47 1.16 -13.52
C PRO A 492 21.98 1.56 -14.90
N VAL A 493 23.24 2.02 -14.97
CA VAL A 493 23.96 2.38 -16.21
C VAL A 493 23.96 1.22 -17.22
N ALA A 494 24.36 0.03 -16.80
CA ALA A 494 24.45 -1.15 -17.66
C ALA A 494 23.06 -1.61 -18.15
N ARG A 495 22.05 -1.53 -17.28
CA ARG A 495 20.65 -1.88 -17.63
C ARG A 495 20.11 -1.04 -18.79
N TYR A 496 20.46 0.24 -18.92
CA TYR A 496 19.97 1.09 -20.02
C TYR A 496 20.36 0.60 -21.43
N HIS A 497 21.39 -0.22 -21.57
CA HIS A 497 21.78 -0.78 -22.87
C HIS A 497 20.99 -2.04 -23.24
N ILE A 498 20.24 -2.62 -22.29
CA ILE A 498 19.39 -3.79 -22.49
C ILE A 498 17.96 -3.32 -22.83
N SER A 499 17.69 -3.23 -24.13
CA SER A 499 16.40 -2.76 -24.68
C SER A 499 15.46 -3.86 -25.17
N THR A 500 15.92 -5.11 -25.30
CA THR A 500 15.11 -6.27 -25.71
C THR A 500 15.52 -7.53 -24.95
N LEU A 501 14.62 -8.53 -24.90
CA LEU A 501 14.92 -9.84 -24.30
C LEU A 501 16.04 -10.56 -25.08
N ASP A 502 16.16 -10.36 -26.39
CA ASP A 502 17.26 -10.92 -27.18
C ASP A 502 18.61 -10.32 -26.77
N LYS A 503 18.70 -9.00 -26.57
CA LYS A 503 19.91 -8.32 -26.06
C LYS A 503 20.25 -8.81 -24.64
N LEU A 504 19.24 -9.06 -23.80
CA LEU A 504 19.42 -9.62 -22.46
C LEU A 504 20.02 -11.03 -22.52
N GLN A 505 19.42 -11.92 -23.32
CA GLN A 505 19.88 -13.30 -23.50
C GLN A 505 21.29 -13.37 -24.13
N GLN A 506 21.57 -12.54 -25.13
CA GLN A 506 22.91 -12.38 -25.70
C GLN A 506 23.93 -11.90 -24.66
N SER A 507 23.54 -11.01 -23.74
CA SER A 507 24.41 -10.51 -22.67
C SER A 507 24.73 -11.59 -21.64
N MET A 508 23.79 -12.49 -21.35
CA MET A 508 24.00 -13.64 -20.45
C MET A 508 24.90 -14.70 -21.09
N VAL A 509 24.64 -15.09 -22.35
CA VAL A 509 25.40 -16.14 -23.04
C VAL A 509 26.79 -15.67 -23.46
N GLY A 510 26.94 -14.40 -23.85
CA GLY A 510 28.20 -13.84 -24.34
C GLY A 510 29.28 -13.59 -23.29
N GLY A 511 29.05 -13.98 -22.01
CA GLY A 511 30.02 -13.77 -20.92
C GLY A 511 30.41 -12.30 -20.75
N LEU A 512 29.44 -11.40 -20.91
CA LEU A 512 29.69 -10.01 -21.30
C LEU A 512 30.43 -9.25 -20.17
N GLN A 513 31.71 -8.97 -20.39
CA GLN A 513 32.55 -8.27 -19.41
C GLN A 513 31.96 -6.90 -19.07
N MET A 514 31.79 -6.64 -17.76
CA MET A 514 31.17 -5.42 -17.23
C MET A 514 31.80 -4.11 -17.75
N ALA A 515 33.07 -4.14 -18.15
CA ALA A 515 33.78 -3.01 -18.75
C ALA A 515 33.24 -2.63 -20.14
N THR A 516 32.77 -3.59 -20.95
CA THR A 516 32.35 -3.32 -22.34
C THR A 516 31.10 -2.45 -22.43
N LEU A 517 30.19 -2.60 -21.46
CA LEU A 517 28.97 -1.79 -21.32
C LEU A 517 29.22 -0.35 -20.85
N GLN A 518 30.43 -0.02 -20.37
CA GLN A 518 30.76 1.34 -19.92
C GLN A 518 31.16 2.28 -21.08
N ASN A 519 31.47 1.74 -22.26
CA ASN A 519 32.01 2.52 -23.39
C ASN A 519 30.93 3.10 -24.34
N SER A 520 29.67 2.70 -24.21
CA SER A 520 28.54 3.28 -24.93
C SER A 520 28.03 4.54 -24.22
N GLN A 521 28.31 5.73 -24.76
CA GLN A 521 27.90 7.00 -24.13
C GLN A 521 26.37 7.10 -23.96
N LEU A 522 25.90 7.01 -22.71
CA LEU A 522 24.56 7.43 -22.33
C LEU A 522 24.38 8.94 -22.58
N SER A 523 23.16 9.35 -22.93
CA SER A 523 22.84 10.76 -23.09
C SER A 523 22.97 11.53 -21.76
N LYS A 524 23.29 12.83 -21.83
CA LYS A 524 23.40 13.70 -20.65
C LYS A 524 22.12 13.72 -19.81
N THR A 525 20.95 13.53 -20.41
CA THR A 525 19.65 13.42 -19.74
C THR A 525 19.50 12.10 -18.98
N GLN A 526 19.92 10.96 -19.56
CA GLN A 526 19.93 9.68 -18.85
C GLN A 526 20.90 9.72 -17.64
N LEU A 527 22.12 10.22 -17.83
CA LEU A 527 23.11 10.36 -16.75
C LEU A 527 22.59 11.26 -15.62
N ALA A 528 21.97 12.39 -15.95
CA ALA A 528 21.34 13.27 -14.96
C ALA A 528 20.14 12.62 -14.25
N SER A 529 19.38 11.75 -14.92
CA SER A 529 18.27 11.00 -14.30
C SER A 529 18.79 9.95 -13.30
N ILE A 530 19.84 9.21 -13.69
CA ILE A 530 20.53 8.24 -12.82
C ILE A 530 21.08 8.94 -11.58
N ALA A 531 21.85 10.04 -11.76
CA ALA A 531 22.43 10.80 -10.66
C ALA A 531 21.36 11.30 -9.68
N LYS A 532 20.23 11.83 -10.18
CA LYS A 532 19.11 12.23 -9.33
C LYS A 532 18.45 11.06 -8.61
N LYS A 533 18.31 9.88 -9.23
CA LYS A 533 17.81 8.68 -8.55
C LYS A 533 18.76 8.26 -7.41
N SER A 534 20.07 8.30 -7.63
CA SER A 534 21.08 8.02 -6.61
C SER A 534 21.16 9.05 -5.49
N GLN A 535 20.71 10.29 -5.71
CA GLN A 535 20.59 11.33 -4.66
C GLN A 535 19.26 11.28 -3.89
N ALA A 536 18.18 10.84 -4.54
CA ALA A 536 16.83 10.87 -3.96
C ALA A 536 16.50 9.69 -3.03
N ILE A 537 17.32 8.63 -3.06
CA ILE A 537 17.00 7.32 -2.49
C ILE A 537 17.86 6.85 -1.29
N PRO A 538 19.07 7.37 -0.95
CA PRO A 538 19.89 6.82 0.16
C PRO A 538 19.14 6.62 1.49
N TRP A 539 18.34 7.63 1.86
CA TRP A 539 17.48 7.67 3.05
C TRP A 539 16.48 6.49 3.14
N LEU A 540 16.03 5.96 2.00
CA LEU A 540 15.14 4.79 1.95
C LEU A 540 15.89 3.49 2.23
N GLN A 541 17.20 3.44 1.92
CA GLN A 541 18.05 2.30 2.25
C GLN A 541 18.36 2.27 3.75
N GLU A 542 18.66 3.44 4.33
CA GLU A 542 18.88 3.66 5.76
C GLU A 542 17.64 3.29 6.59
N GLY A 543 16.48 3.89 6.26
CA GLY A 543 15.20 3.60 6.93
C GLY A 543 14.54 2.26 6.58
N GLN A 544 15.08 1.50 5.63
CA GLN A 544 14.46 0.28 5.09
C GLN A 544 13.01 0.46 4.61
N MET A 545 12.73 1.60 3.94
CA MET A 545 11.38 2.01 3.51
C MET A 545 11.21 1.87 1.99
N ALA A 546 10.23 1.09 1.54
CA ALA A 546 9.75 1.14 0.17
C ALA A 546 8.75 2.29 -0.03
N VAL A 547 8.59 2.79 -1.25
CA VAL A 547 7.63 3.86 -1.58
C VAL A 547 6.57 3.35 -2.53
N ILE A 548 5.30 3.54 -2.19
CA ILE A 548 4.19 3.40 -3.13
C ILE A 548 3.85 4.77 -3.71
N ARG A 549 3.57 4.83 -5.01
CA ARG A 549 3.04 5.99 -5.73
C ARG A 549 1.77 5.61 -6.49
N THR A 550 0.76 6.48 -6.47
CA THR A 550 -0.46 6.32 -7.27
C THR A 550 -0.75 7.53 -8.17
N SER A 551 -1.27 7.25 -9.35
CA SER A 551 -1.78 8.23 -10.32
C SER A 551 -3.27 8.00 -10.59
N ASP A 552 -3.82 8.40 -11.74
CA ASP A 552 -5.25 8.22 -12.03
C ASP A 552 -5.60 6.72 -12.20
N HIS A 553 -4.68 5.91 -12.73
CA HIS A 553 -4.93 4.51 -13.08
C HIS A 553 -3.83 3.51 -12.67
N ASP A 554 -2.58 3.97 -12.54
CA ASP A 554 -1.42 3.13 -12.23
C ASP A 554 -1.03 3.17 -10.73
N LEU A 555 -0.58 2.01 -10.24
CA LEU A 555 0.06 1.81 -8.95
C LEU A 555 1.53 1.41 -9.16
N GLU A 556 2.48 2.11 -8.54
CA GLU A 556 3.91 1.82 -8.61
C GLU A 556 4.52 1.61 -7.22
N LEU A 557 5.30 0.52 -7.05
CA LEU A 557 6.18 0.26 -5.92
C LEU A 557 7.62 0.56 -6.33
N ILE A 558 8.23 1.53 -5.65
CA ILE A 558 9.63 1.88 -5.76
C ILE A 558 10.37 1.24 -4.56
N PRO A 559 11.25 0.25 -4.78
CA PRO A 559 12.04 -0.35 -3.71
C PRO A 559 13.10 0.62 -3.15
N PRO A 560 13.56 0.41 -1.89
CA PRO A 560 14.51 1.29 -1.22
C PRO A 560 15.88 1.35 -1.90
N ASN A 561 16.32 0.30 -2.60
CA ASN A 561 17.61 0.30 -3.29
C ASN A 561 17.43 0.85 -4.74
N PRO A 562 18.19 1.90 -5.15
CA PRO A 562 18.05 2.51 -6.48
C PRO A 562 18.43 1.55 -7.62
N ASN A 563 19.20 0.50 -7.32
CA ASN A 563 19.61 -0.55 -8.26
C ASN A 563 18.52 -1.60 -8.51
N MET A 564 17.42 -1.60 -7.75
CA MET A 564 16.32 -2.54 -7.97
C MET A 564 15.36 -2.07 -9.08
N LEU A 565 14.39 -2.91 -9.45
CA LEU A 565 13.34 -2.64 -10.42
C LEU A 565 12.06 -2.20 -9.67
N SER A 566 11.31 -1.22 -10.19
CA SER A 566 9.97 -0.94 -9.64
C SER A 566 8.95 -1.98 -10.10
N THR A 567 7.95 -2.27 -9.27
CA THR A 567 6.80 -3.11 -9.65
C THR A 567 5.60 -2.21 -9.95
N ILE A 568 4.89 -2.45 -11.05
CA ILE A 568 3.80 -1.58 -11.53
C ILE A 568 2.57 -2.41 -11.89
N CYS A 569 1.38 -1.95 -11.48
CA CYS A 569 0.09 -2.47 -11.94
C CYS A 569 -0.72 -1.32 -12.56
N ARG A 570 -1.16 -1.50 -13.80
CA ARG A 570 -1.80 -0.44 -14.59
C ARG A 570 -3.28 -0.72 -14.80
N ASN A 571 -4.12 0.31 -14.71
CA ASN A 571 -5.53 0.26 -15.09
C ASN A 571 -6.38 -0.82 -14.35
N PHE A 572 -6.00 -1.24 -13.14
CA PHE A 572 -6.71 -2.32 -12.42
C PHE A 572 -8.15 -1.96 -12.00
N ILE A 573 -8.46 -0.66 -11.91
CA ILE A 573 -9.82 -0.14 -11.69
C ILE A 573 -10.65 0.00 -12.98
N GLN A 574 -10.06 -0.24 -14.16
CA GLN A 574 -10.71 0.04 -15.44
C GLN A 574 -11.87 -0.93 -15.70
N GLN A 575 -13.03 -0.37 -16.07
CA GLN A 575 -14.21 -1.12 -16.48
C GLN A 575 -14.82 -0.48 -17.71
N THR A 576 -15.42 -1.26 -18.60
CA THR A 576 -16.19 -0.75 -19.74
C THR A 576 -17.36 0.12 -19.24
N LEU A 577 -17.40 1.37 -19.68
CA LEU A 577 -18.44 2.34 -19.33
C LEU A 577 -19.63 2.29 -20.32
N PRO A 578 -20.87 2.21 -19.82
CA PRO A 578 -22.06 2.56 -20.60
C PRO A 578 -22.00 4.02 -21.08
N ARG A 579 -22.30 4.26 -22.36
CA ARG A 579 -22.12 5.57 -23.04
C ARG A 579 -22.84 6.74 -22.37
N ASN A 580 -23.94 6.47 -21.67
CA ASN A 580 -24.78 7.45 -20.99
C ASN A 580 -24.21 7.96 -19.66
N ILE A 581 -23.18 7.30 -19.09
CA ILE A 581 -22.58 7.70 -17.80
C ILE A 581 -21.08 8.01 -17.87
N GLN A 582 -20.45 7.79 -19.02
CA GLN A 582 -18.99 7.92 -19.21
C GLN A 582 -18.42 9.24 -18.67
N ALA A 583 -18.89 10.39 -19.18
CA ALA A 583 -18.39 11.73 -18.83
C ALA A 583 -18.68 12.18 -17.37
N VAL A 584 -19.42 11.38 -16.60
CA VAL A 584 -19.67 11.58 -15.16
C VAL A 584 -18.69 10.73 -14.33
N VAL A 585 -18.41 9.48 -14.75
CA VAL A 585 -17.55 8.54 -14.01
C VAL A 585 -16.06 8.82 -14.23
N GLU A 586 -15.64 9.20 -15.44
CA GLU A 586 -14.23 9.52 -15.77
C GLU A 586 -13.63 10.59 -14.83
N ARG A 587 -14.48 11.45 -14.26
CA ARG A 587 -14.12 12.50 -13.29
C ARG A 587 -13.64 11.96 -11.94
N TYR A 588 -14.06 10.75 -11.58
CA TYR A 588 -13.76 10.08 -10.31
C TYR A 588 -12.70 8.97 -10.45
N GLU A 589 -12.03 8.87 -11.61
CA GLU A 589 -10.94 7.91 -11.84
C GLU A 589 -9.63 8.40 -11.22
N ARG A 590 -9.60 8.38 -9.89
CA ARG A 590 -8.48 8.82 -9.05
C ARG A 590 -8.11 7.71 -8.06
N LEU A 591 -6.84 7.36 -7.89
CA LEU A 591 -6.39 6.41 -6.85
C LEU A 591 -5.98 7.17 -5.57
N ASN A 592 -6.94 7.90 -4.98
CA ASN A 592 -6.72 8.84 -3.87
C ASN A 592 -7.07 8.30 -2.47
N MET A 593 -7.48 7.02 -2.37
CA MET A 593 -7.81 6.36 -1.11
C MET A 593 -6.92 5.12 -0.93
N PHE A 594 -6.24 4.99 0.20
CA PHE A 594 -5.31 3.88 0.44
C PHE A 594 -5.14 3.57 1.93
N ALA A 595 -4.93 2.29 2.23
CA ALA A 595 -4.68 1.80 3.58
C ALA A 595 -3.68 0.63 3.54
N VAL A 596 -2.86 0.49 4.59
CA VAL A 596 -1.92 -0.63 4.75
C VAL A 596 -2.31 -1.40 6.00
N VAL A 597 -2.37 -2.71 5.89
CA VAL A 597 -2.61 -3.65 6.99
C VAL A 597 -1.34 -4.50 7.17
N PRO A 598 -0.45 -4.13 8.10
CA PRO A 598 0.83 -4.83 8.32
C PRO A 598 0.64 -6.30 8.67
N GLU A 599 -0.32 -6.60 9.56
CA GLU A 599 -0.64 -7.94 10.04
C GLU A 599 -1.11 -8.90 8.93
N LEU A 600 -1.54 -8.38 7.77
CA LEU A 600 -1.94 -9.15 6.60
C LEU A 600 -0.98 -9.01 5.40
N SER A 601 0.13 -8.27 5.54
CA SER A 601 1.01 -7.84 4.43
C SER A 601 0.22 -7.28 3.24
N LEU A 602 -0.76 -6.42 3.52
CA LEU A 602 -1.77 -5.99 2.54
C LEU A 602 -1.78 -4.48 2.35
N LEU A 603 -1.75 -4.04 1.10
CA LEU A 603 -2.02 -2.68 0.65
C LEU A 603 -3.37 -2.66 -0.06
N LEU A 604 -4.30 -1.84 0.44
CA LEU A 604 -5.57 -1.56 -0.22
C LEU A 604 -5.43 -0.23 -0.97
N VAL A 605 -5.80 -0.20 -2.24
CA VAL A 605 -5.82 1.01 -3.07
C VAL A 605 -7.19 1.14 -3.72
N ALA A 606 -7.91 2.19 -3.35
CA ALA A 606 -9.27 2.47 -3.76
C ALA A 606 -9.36 3.70 -4.66
N SER A 607 -10.39 3.71 -5.49
CA SER A 607 -10.80 4.85 -6.31
C SER A 607 -12.21 5.27 -6.00
N GLU A 608 -12.45 6.58 -5.98
CA GLU A 608 -13.77 7.22 -5.95
C GLU A 608 -14.73 6.71 -7.01
N ARG A 609 -14.22 6.19 -8.13
CA ARG A 609 -15.05 5.47 -9.10
C ARG A 609 -15.91 4.38 -8.44
N GLY A 610 -15.44 3.74 -7.37
CA GLY A 610 -16.13 2.66 -6.65
C GLY A 610 -15.43 1.30 -6.74
N ARG A 611 -14.10 1.28 -6.77
CA ARG A 611 -13.28 0.09 -7.03
C ARG A 611 -12.07 0.06 -6.09
N VAL A 612 -11.75 -1.10 -5.52
CA VAL A 612 -10.63 -1.29 -4.60
C VAL A 612 -9.79 -2.51 -5.01
N GLY A 613 -8.49 -2.30 -5.21
CA GLY A 613 -7.51 -3.36 -5.42
C GLY A 613 -6.86 -3.75 -4.11
N LEU A 614 -6.81 -5.05 -3.82
CA LEU A 614 -6.14 -5.62 -2.65
C LEU A 614 -4.83 -6.23 -3.12
N PHE A 615 -3.74 -5.56 -2.79
CA PHE A 615 -2.38 -5.90 -3.19
C PHE A 615 -1.62 -6.52 -2.03
N THR A 616 -1.13 -7.74 -2.19
CA THR A 616 -0.25 -8.38 -1.21
C THR A 616 1.18 -7.91 -1.43
N LEU A 617 1.78 -7.36 -0.37
CA LEU A 617 3.14 -6.85 -0.31
C LEU A 617 4.11 -8.03 -0.14
N THR A 618 4.95 -8.28 -1.13
CA THR A 618 5.74 -9.51 -1.24
C THR A 618 7.24 -9.22 -1.29
N ARG A 619 8.06 -10.08 -0.68
CA ARG A 619 9.51 -10.08 -0.89
C ARG A 619 10.02 -11.49 -1.15
N LEU A 620 10.98 -11.62 -2.05
CA LEU A 620 11.69 -12.89 -2.22
C LEU A 620 12.62 -13.15 -1.03
N ASP A 621 13.07 -14.39 -0.90
CA ASP A 621 14.10 -14.76 0.08
C ASP A 621 15.37 -13.90 -0.11
N ASP A 622 16.03 -13.56 1.00
CA ASP A 622 17.07 -12.52 1.03
C ASP A 622 18.37 -12.95 0.30
N ASP A 623 18.47 -14.21 -0.12
CA ASP A 623 19.55 -14.78 -0.95
C ASP A 623 19.20 -14.91 -2.45
N PHE A 624 18.01 -14.46 -2.87
CA PHE A 624 17.61 -14.53 -4.28
C PHE A 624 18.50 -13.67 -5.19
N ALA A 625 18.98 -12.53 -4.70
CA ALA A 625 19.87 -11.62 -5.42
C ALA A 625 20.83 -10.89 -4.47
N ASP A 626 22.10 -10.77 -4.87
CA ASP A 626 23.22 -10.27 -4.06
C ASP A 626 23.19 -8.74 -3.81
N VAL A 627 22.06 -8.10 -4.12
CA VAL A 627 21.83 -6.64 -4.06
C VAL A 627 20.83 -6.24 -2.97
N GLY A 628 20.42 -7.19 -2.11
CA GLY A 628 19.48 -6.97 -1.01
C GLY A 628 18.04 -7.38 -1.35
N PRO A 629 17.08 -7.12 -0.43
CA PRO A 629 15.75 -7.72 -0.47
C PRO A 629 14.96 -7.30 -1.71
N VAL A 630 14.43 -8.29 -2.43
CA VAL A 630 13.69 -8.08 -3.68
C VAL A 630 12.21 -7.87 -3.37
N LEU A 631 11.82 -6.60 -3.19
CA LEU A 631 10.44 -6.20 -2.89
C LEU A 631 9.59 -6.12 -4.17
N MET A 632 8.36 -6.61 -4.07
CA MET A 632 7.35 -6.66 -5.12
C MET A 632 5.95 -6.46 -4.51
N PHE A 633 4.91 -6.49 -5.34
CA PHE A 633 3.55 -6.79 -4.89
C PHE A 633 2.85 -7.68 -5.91
N ARG A 634 1.77 -8.34 -5.47
CA ARG A 634 0.78 -9.00 -6.34
C ARG A 634 -0.62 -8.45 -6.11
N LEU A 635 -1.45 -8.44 -7.15
CA LEU A 635 -2.88 -8.15 -7.04
C LEU A 635 -3.66 -9.44 -6.72
N ASP A 636 -4.27 -9.54 -5.55
CA ASP A 636 -5.02 -10.74 -5.11
C ASP A 636 -6.52 -10.63 -5.40
N ARG A 637 -7.13 -9.46 -5.16
CA ARG A 637 -8.57 -9.23 -5.33
C ARG A 637 -8.82 -7.84 -5.90
N ILE A 638 -9.94 -7.70 -6.62
CA ILE A 638 -10.57 -6.40 -6.89
C ILE A 638 -12.00 -6.47 -6.37
N LEU A 639 -12.40 -5.45 -5.60
CA LEU A 639 -13.73 -5.29 -5.02
C LEU A 639 -14.42 -4.04 -5.61
N PRO A 640 -15.76 -4.01 -5.68
CA PRO A 640 -16.67 -5.13 -5.42
C PRO A 640 -16.55 -6.26 -6.46
N PHE A 641 -16.93 -7.49 -6.08
CA PHE A 641 -16.90 -8.65 -6.97
C PHE A 641 -18.00 -8.59 -8.04
N THR A 642 -17.86 -9.32 -9.15
CA THR A 642 -18.78 -9.29 -10.32
C THR A 642 -20.27 -9.40 -9.97
N GLU A 643 -20.64 -10.18 -8.95
CA GLU A 643 -22.03 -10.34 -8.51
C GLU A 643 -22.52 -9.15 -7.66
N GLN A 644 -21.63 -8.53 -6.90
CA GLN A 644 -21.91 -7.34 -6.09
C GLN A 644 -22.03 -6.12 -7.00
N GLU A 645 -21.13 -6.00 -7.98
CA GLU A 645 -21.17 -5.03 -9.08
C GLU A 645 -22.50 -5.10 -9.85
N ARG A 646 -22.95 -6.32 -10.18
CA ARG A 646 -24.17 -6.52 -10.96
C ARG A 646 -25.46 -6.28 -10.19
N ASN A 647 -25.49 -6.59 -8.90
CA ASN A 647 -26.74 -6.69 -8.13
C ASN A 647 -26.88 -5.67 -6.99
N ILE A 648 -25.81 -5.00 -6.57
CA ILE A 648 -25.75 -4.22 -5.32
C ILE A 648 -25.11 -2.83 -5.52
N ARG A 649 -23.97 -2.73 -6.22
CA ARG A 649 -23.19 -1.49 -6.40
C ARG A 649 -23.99 -0.49 -7.26
N HIS A 650 -24.57 0.52 -6.62
CA HIS A 650 -25.28 1.61 -7.30
C HIS A 650 -24.33 2.62 -7.97
N PHE A 651 -24.88 3.54 -8.76
CA PHE A 651 -24.09 4.40 -9.66
C PHE A 651 -23.17 5.42 -8.96
N GLY A 652 -23.45 5.78 -7.72
CA GLY A 652 -22.71 6.84 -7.01
C GLY A 652 -21.22 6.54 -6.81
N PRO A 653 -20.37 7.58 -6.69
CA PRO A 653 -18.97 7.40 -6.34
C PRO A 653 -18.82 6.86 -4.90
N LEU A 654 -17.64 6.33 -4.61
CA LEU A 654 -17.20 5.97 -3.27
C LEU A 654 -16.86 7.25 -2.49
N LEU A 655 -17.53 7.45 -1.35
CA LEU A 655 -17.27 8.52 -0.38
C LEU A 655 -15.97 8.26 0.39
N GLY A 656 -15.72 7.01 0.74
CA GLY A 656 -14.51 6.62 1.45
C GLY A 656 -14.35 5.11 1.61
N MET A 657 -13.10 4.72 1.83
CA MET A 657 -12.67 3.38 2.22
C MET A 657 -12.14 3.44 3.65
N ALA A 658 -12.83 2.77 4.57
CA ALA A 658 -12.38 2.61 5.95
C ALA A 658 -11.90 1.17 6.18
N VAL A 659 -10.77 1.04 6.88
CA VAL A 659 -10.15 -0.25 7.22
C VAL A 659 -9.74 -0.22 8.68
N GLY A 660 -9.98 -1.30 9.41
CA GLY A 660 -9.57 -1.45 10.81
C GLY A 660 -9.69 -2.90 11.30
N PRO A 661 -9.05 -3.28 12.41
CA PRO A 661 -9.23 -4.59 13.01
C PRO A 661 -10.69 -4.80 13.43
N LEU A 662 -11.15 -6.06 13.45
CA LEU A 662 -12.33 -6.41 14.22
C LEU A 662 -11.98 -6.36 15.71
N GLN A 663 -12.75 -5.61 16.49
CA GLN A 663 -12.57 -5.58 17.94
C GLN A 663 -13.07 -6.89 18.55
N GLY A 664 -12.22 -7.54 19.34
CA GLY A 664 -12.50 -8.85 19.93
C GLY A 664 -11.25 -9.45 20.57
N LYS A 665 -11.41 -10.62 21.19
CA LYS A 665 -10.30 -11.35 21.80
C LYS A 665 -9.98 -12.64 21.06
N ASP A 666 -8.71 -13.03 21.11
CA ASP A 666 -8.30 -14.41 20.83
C ASP A 666 -8.55 -15.32 22.04
N LYS A 667 -8.30 -16.62 21.85
CA LYS A 667 -8.53 -17.69 22.84
C LYS A 667 -7.71 -17.52 24.12
N ASP A 668 -6.63 -16.76 24.07
CA ASP A 668 -5.72 -16.49 25.20
C ASP A 668 -6.05 -15.15 25.88
N GLY A 669 -7.11 -14.46 25.41
CA GLY A 669 -7.61 -13.20 25.95
C GLY A 669 -6.92 -11.95 25.41
N GLY A 670 -5.99 -12.10 24.45
CA GLY A 670 -5.28 -11.01 23.77
C GLY A 670 -6.15 -10.30 22.73
N VAL A 671 -5.77 -9.08 22.35
CA VAL A 671 -6.49 -8.31 21.32
C VAL A 671 -6.24 -8.94 19.95
N GLN A 672 -7.30 -9.46 19.33
CA GLN A 672 -7.23 -10.09 18.02
C GLN A 672 -6.89 -9.06 16.92
N ARG A 673 -6.01 -9.44 15.99
CA ARG A 673 -5.64 -8.62 14.81
C ARG A 673 -5.50 -9.41 13.50
N LYS A 674 -5.91 -10.69 13.48
CA LYS A 674 -5.87 -11.55 12.28
C LYS A 674 -7.02 -11.31 11.31
N ILE A 675 -8.11 -10.68 11.77
CA ILE A 675 -9.28 -10.34 10.94
C ILE A 675 -9.50 -8.83 10.96
N TRP A 676 -9.58 -8.24 9.78
CA TRP A 676 -9.78 -6.82 9.55
C TRP A 676 -11.06 -6.59 8.76
N ARG A 677 -11.83 -5.59 9.15
CA ARG A 677 -13.01 -5.13 8.40
C ARG A 677 -12.60 -4.07 7.39
N LEU A 678 -13.22 -4.15 6.22
CA LEU A 678 -13.16 -3.17 5.13
C LEU A 678 -14.57 -2.68 4.85
N ILE A 679 -14.79 -1.38 5.02
CA ILE A 679 -16.07 -0.71 4.77
C ILE A 679 -15.91 0.23 3.58
N LEU A 680 -16.75 0.01 2.56
CA LEU A 680 -16.89 0.88 1.39
C LEU A 680 -18.21 1.65 1.52
N HIS A 681 -18.14 2.97 1.66
CA HIS A 681 -19.31 3.85 1.76
C HIS A 681 -19.46 4.63 0.47
N PHE A 682 -20.62 4.57 -0.16
CA PHE A 682 -20.95 5.24 -1.42
C PHE A 682 -21.80 6.49 -1.17
N GLU A 683 -21.77 7.44 -2.11
CA GLU A 683 -22.46 8.73 -2.02
C GLU A 683 -23.98 8.58 -1.79
N ASP A 684 -24.59 7.55 -2.39
CA ASP A 684 -26.03 7.25 -2.26
C ASP A 684 -26.43 6.70 -0.88
N GLN A 685 -25.49 6.61 0.07
CA GLN A 685 -25.57 5.91 1.36
C GLN A 685 -25.52 4.38 1.29
N THR A 686 -25.19 3.78 0.14
CA THR A 686 -24.91 2.34 0.10
C THR A 686 -23.61 2.04 0.84
N ILE A 687 -23.63 1.01 1.70
CA ILE A 687 -22.48 0.53 2.45
C ILE A 687 -22.23 -0.93 2.08
N LEU A 688 -21.00 -1.28 1.73
CA LEU A 688 -20.54 -2.66 1.55
C LEU A 688 -19.48 -2.95 2.61
N SER A 689 -19.63 -4.05 3.34
CA SER A 689 -18.68 -4.50 4.37
C SER A 689 -18.09 -5.85 4.00
N TYR A 690 -16.81 -6.04 4.30
CA TYR A 690 -16.05 -7.26 4.03
C TYR A 690 -15.12 -7.55 5.21
N GLU A 691 -14.89 -8.83 5.50
CA GLU A 691 -13.82 -9.26 6.39
C GLU A 691 -12.62 -9.78 5.59
N LEU A 692 -11.42 -9.41 6.04
CA LEU A 692 -10.13 -9.69 5.43
C LEU A 692 -9.25 -10.46 6.42
N SER A 693 -8.70 -11.59 5.97
CA SER A 693 -7.78 -12.42 6.78
C SER A 693 -6.73 -13.10 5.91
N ARG A 694 -5.71 -13.70 6.52
CA ARG A 694 -4.70 -14.52 5.84
C ARG A 694 -4.28 -15.71 6.68
N GLY A 695 -4.14 -16.86 6.03
CA GLY A 695 -3.85 -18.15 6.66
C GLY A 695 -5.11 -18.99 6.90
N HIS A 696 -4.91 -20.26 7.27
CA HIS A 696 -5.99 -21.19 7.58
C HIS A 696 -5.86 -21.70 9.02
N GLY A 697 -6.82 -21.34 9.87
CA GLY A 697 -6.99 -21.89 11.21
C GLY A 697 -8.40 -21.61 11.73
N PRO A 698 -8.95 -22.44 12.63
CA PRO A 698 -10.19 -22.12 13.33
C PRO A 698 -9.90 -21.03 14.37
N ASP A 699 -9.99 -19.76 13.97
CA ASP A 699 -9.51 -18.61 14.74
C ASP A 699 -10.13 -18.50 16.14
N GLY A 700 -11.35 -19.02 16.34
CA GLY A 700 -12.02 -19.10 17.65
C GLY A 700 -12.12 -17.73 18.32
N LEU A 701 -12.59 -16.76 17.54
CA LEU A 701 -12.73 -15.36 17.91
C LEU A 701 -14.00 -15.21 18.76
N GLU A 702 -13.83 -14.82 20.03
CA GLU A 702 -14.95 -14.44 20.88
C GLU A 702 -15.28 -12.96 20.63
N VAL A 703 -16.38 -12.73 19.88
CA VAL A 703 -17.00 -11.40 19.75
C VAL A 703 -17.84 -11.17 21.00
N PHE A 704 -17.68 -9.99 21.61
CA PHE A 704 -18.42 -9.52 22.78
C PHE A 704 -19.36 -8.37 22.42
#